data_AF-A0AAP9RJ10-F1
#
_entry.id   AF-A0AAP9RJ10-F1
#
_cell.length_a   1.000
_cell.length_b   1.000
_cell.length_c   1.000
_cell.angle_alpha   90.00
_cell.angle_beta   90.00
_cell.angle_gamma   90.00
#
_symmetry.space_group_name_H-M   'P 1'
#
loop_
_entity.id
_entity.type
_entity.pdbx_description
1 polymer ?
#
loop_
_entity_poly.entity_id
_entity_poly.type
_entity_poly.pdbx_seq_one_letter_code
_entity_poly.pdbx_strand_id
1 'polypeptide(L)'
;MRKKSKVKNISEKVMVATLTSSIIMTPGFVANAETYDTSTISNSINEISKETEAVSILDSKGWLESASIEWKGISGATGYDVYYKKSDQSDLEYKQIDSDLIREYSSYYRADVLGLTSGNYTIKIVPIIDKNEYDLGKAITKSIKVKENVREGFAFSSESSMGTSSGGYDDDGAVAKNAQILYVTADNINTVNADVITNNKGAKTTCTGLTDILAKRQKGYDKTPLIIRMIGQINSSDINGLNSNGYLELKGCYNITFEGVGEDATAYKWGFLIRDAHNVELRNIGIMLFPDDAISLDTGNENIWVHNNDIFYGTAGSDKDQAKGDGSCDVKGKSTYVTVSYNHFYDSGKCSLCGMKDSENFYVTYHHNWFDHSDSRHPRIRVGSVHVYNNYFDGNSKYGVGVTKGSSAFIENNYFRNCKYPMLISEQGTDVANGNTGTFSNEDGGMIKAYNNKVEGASSLIYANDDKTQFDAYLASSRDEKVPETYKSVQGNNIYNNFDTSSAMYDYSVDANEDVENVVTSYAGRVDGGDFIWKFTDADDTDSSMNNELMDKIKNYKSDLVSVGGKSIVSSSKIMSTESVEEIASDSEDIDKSNIKENEEISTTTESEKGILSEEATNLENNESETSETIENKSESEVETVESAKSKDSAIGNLEATGINTNLADKDDDEFTDAVYVSSNGSSNNDGSYNNPLDLISALDKVKNSEASVILLESGTYKFDSQITISNNGSKDAYNVLKGCKDAKVVFDFSNEEYNSKDTSKNARGIQLNGNYWYVGNITIKGAADNGMMLSGSHNIIERCIFDGNRDTGLQISRKSSSVTDYKDWPSYNSVINCTSKNNCDPATYENADGFAAKLTCGDGNIFDGCISYNNSDDGWDLFAKTETGSIGVITIRNCIAIRNGKTEDGTTNSNCDGNGFKLGGSGVPTPHVVTNCLAIENLHHGFTDNNNPAALEVTNCTAFDNNKGGKKNNFSLYRCKDAVVTNCISYTTNSKTSDKLVNLSGNHIIYTNSDKWYKVTETQAIDTGSSASRGEVIFSGTSASDFVNAKVPSVGTDFDELWRNDDGTINTNGVALISSSSQYNTFSNDGGSIGARFFSGNEVSEINVNLK
;
A
#
# COMPACT_ATOMS: atom_id res chain seq x y z
N MET A 1 46.71 28.31 43.55
CA MET A 1 46.31 28.31 44.98
C MET A 1 45.24 29.38 45.18
N ARG A 2 44.14 29.04 45.86
CA ARG A 2 43.12 29.90 46.50
C ARG A 2 42.31 30.84 45.58
N LYS A 3 41.02 30.56 45.34
CA LYS A 3 39.83 30.65 46.22
C LYS A 3 39.36 32.09 46.51
N LYS A 4 38.11 32.30 46.09
CA LYS A 4 36.94 32.76 46.86
C LYS A 4 36.56 34.26 46.84
N SER A 5 35.35 34.45 46.30
CA SER A 5 34.16 34.99 46.96
C SER A 5 34.01 36.52 47.12
N LYS A 6 32.90 37.10 46.62
CA LYS A 6 31.65 37.36 47.37
C LYS A 6 30.75 38.37 46.62
N VAL A 7 29.48 37.99 46.54
CA VAL A 7 28.22 38.75 46.46
C VAL A 7 28.25 40.24 46.88
N LYS A 8 27.63 41.12 46.06
CA LYS A 8 26.58 42.13 46.44
C LYS A 8 26.18 43.02 45.24
N ASN A 9 24.87 43.09 44.92
CA ASN A 9 23.93 44.24 45.02
C ASN A 9 24.28 45.46 44.11
N ILE A 10 23.42 46.12 43.33
CA ILE A 10 22.00 46.49 43.44
C ILE A 10 21.53 47.12 42.09
N SER A 11 20.23 47.00 41.82
CA SER A 11 19.30 47.73 40.91
C SER A 11 19.76 48.83 39.92
N GLU A 12 19.11 48.86 38.75
CA GLU A 12 18.34 49.99 38.20
C GLU A 12 17.41 49.47 37.07
N LYS A 13 16.08 49.53 37.22
CA LYS A 13 15.13 50.50 36.59
C LYS A 13 14.96 50.34 35.07
N VAL A 14 13.79 50.41 34.43
CA VAL A 14 12.35 50.39 34.75
C VAL A 14 11.62 50.51 33.38
N MET A 15 10.51 49.78 33.21
CA MET A 15 9.30 50.03 32.40
C MET A 15 9.29 50.30 30.87
N VAL A 16 8.46 49.47 30.22
CA VAL A 16 7.25 49.79 29.39
C VAL A 16 7.42 50.26 27.93
N ALA A 17 7.10 49.29 27.05
CA ALA A 17 6.09 49.27 25.97
C ALA A 17 6.18 50.17 24.70
N THR A 18 5.94 49.45 23.58
CA THR A 18 5.34 49.80 22.27
C THR A 18 6.05 50.77 21.32
N LEU A 19 6.31 50.32 20.08
CA LEU A 19 6.40 51.11 18.82
C LEU A 19 6.47 50.10 17.65
N THR A 20 5.45 49.90 16.82
CA THR A 20 5.00 50.68 15.63
C THR A 20 6.10 51.15 14.68
N SER A 21 5.96 50.69 13.43
CA SER A 21 6.68 51.05 12.21
C SER A 21 6.83 52.55 11.98
N SER A 22 7.94 52.98 11.38
CA SER A 22 8.06 54.31 10.77
C SER A 22 9.08 54.31 9.63
N ILE A 23 8.56 54.65 8.45
CA ILE A 23 9.26 55.00 7.21
C ILE A 23 9.90 56.38 7.38
N ILE A 24 11.08 56.55 6.79
CA ILE A 24 11.90 57.77 6.80
C ILE A 24 11.30 58.83 5.85
N MET A 25 11.21 60.08 6.32
CA MET A 25 11.01 61.27 5.48
C MET A 25 12.11 62.30 5.75
N THR A 26 12.64 62.89 4.68
CA THR A 26 13.20 64.26 4.65
C THR A 26 12.98 64.90 3.26
N PRO A 27 13.00 66.25 3.14
CA PRO A 27 12.04 67.01 2.32
C PRO A 27 12.63 67.73 1.09
N GLY A 28 11.76 68.19 0.17
CA GLY A 28 12.17 69.12 -0.89
C GLY A 28 11.05 69.65 -1.80
N PHE A 29 10.72 70.92 -1.62
CA PHE A 29 10.27 71.91 -2.62
C PHE A 29 8.86 71.89 -3.26
N VAL A 30 8.47 73.12 -3.63
CA VAL A 30 7.14 73.71 -3.83
C VAL A 30 6.73 73.74 -5.31
N ALA A 31 5.41 73.85 -5.53
CA ALA A 31 4.71 74.53 -6.66
C ALA A 31 4.27 73.66 -7.85
N ASN A 32 2.96 73.39 -7.97
CA ASN A 32 2.03 74.17 -8.81
C ASN A 32 0.67 73.48 -8.85
N ALA A 33 -0.38 74.26 -8.62
CA ALA A 33 -1.76 73.82 -8.80
C ALA A 33 -2.15 73.98 -10.28
N GLU A 34 -2.41 72.87 -10.96
CA GLU A 34 -3.24 72.85 -12.16
C GLU A 34 -4.41 71.90 -11.93
N THR A 35 -5.60 72.43 -12.09
CA THR A 35 -6.89 71.75 -12.02
C THR A 35 -7.01 70.71 -13.13
N TYR A 36 -7.08 69.42 -12.77
CA TYR A 36 -7.49 68.35 -13.68
C TYR A 36 -8.90 67.87 -13.37
N ASP A 37 -9.72 67.93 -14.42
CA ASP A 37 -11.10 67.49 -14.54
C ASP A 37 -11.22 65.98 -14.30
N THR A 38 -12.03 65.58 -13.33
CA THR A 38 -12.23 64.18 -12.90
C THR A 38 -13.39 63.48 -13.62
N SER A 39 -13.94 64.08 -14.68
CA SER A 39 -15.13 63.54 -15.35
C SER A 39 -14.88 62.45 -16.42
N THR A 40 -13.63 62.04 -16.66
CA THR A 40 -13.29 61.03 -17.71
C THR A 40 -12.77 59.69 -17.19
N ILE A 41 -12.72 59.47 -15.86
CA ILE A 41 -12.19 58.23 -15.26
C ILE A 41 -13.31 57.28 -14.78
N SER A 42 -14.58 57.64 -14.94
CA SER A 42 -15.71 56.84 -14.44
C SER A 42 -16.30 55.83 -15.44
N ASN A 43 -15.82 55.78 -16.69
CA ASN A 43 -16.30 54.83 -17.71
C ASN A 43 -15.27 53.79 -18.18
N SER A 44 -14.07 53.77 -17.60
CA SER A 44 -12.99 52.82 -17.97
C SER A 44 -12.64 51.84 -16.85
N ILE A 45 -13.40 51.83 -15.74
CA ILE A 45 -13.17 50.98 -14.56
C ILE A 45 -14.18 49.82 -14.48
N ASN A 46 -15.14 49.73 -15.40
CA ASN A 46 -16.15 48.66 -15.42
C ASN A 46 -15.80 47.44 -16.31
N GLU A 47 -14.54 47.29 -16.75
CA GLU A 47 -14.11 46.13 -17.55
C GLU A 47 -12.92 45.34 -16.97
N ILE A 48 -12.50 45.56 -15.72
CA ILE A 48 -11.44 44.76 -15.09
C ILE A 48 -11.83 44.37 -13.67
N SER A 49 -12.54 43.24 -13.55
CA SER A 49 -12.34 42.21 -12.52
C SER A 49 -13.35 41.06 -12.70
N LYS A 50 -13.23 40.30 -13.80
CA LYS A 50 -13.51 38.86 -13.68
C LYS A 50 -12.27 38.26 -13.04
N GLU A 51 -12.19 38.27 -11.71
CA GLU A 51 -11.32 37.34 -11.00
C GLU A 51 -11.89 35.95 -11.28
N THR A 52 -11.40 35.30 -12.33
CA THR A 52 -11.67 33.88 -12.56
C THR A 52 -10.84 33.10 -11.56
N GLU A 53 -11.52 32.45 -10.61
CA GLU A 53 -10.94 31.58 -9.60
C GLU A 53 -10.05 30.50 -10.25
N ALA A 54 -8.97 30.12 -9.55
CA ALA A 54 -8.17 28.98 -9.95
C ALA A 54 -9.01 27.69 -9.92
N VAL A 55 -8.64 26.72 -10.75
CA VAL A 55 -9.25 25.39 -10.71
C VAL A 55 -9.13 24.82 -9.29
N SER A 56 -10.24 24.33 -8.75
CA SER A 56 -10.25 23.63 -7.47
C SER A 56 -10.13 22.14 -7.73
N ILE A 57 -9.00 21.55 -7.35
CA ILE A 57 -8.83 20.09 -7.31
C ILE A 57 -9.75 19.56 -6.21
N LEU A 58 -10.54 18.54 -6.55
CA LEU A 58 -11.43 17.82 -5.65
C LEU A 58 -10.73 16.58 -5.11
N ASP A 59 -10.01 15.86 -5.98
CA ASP A 59 -9.28 14.65 -5.62
C ASP A 59 -8.08 14.45 -6.56
N SER A 60 -7.06 13.74 -6.09
CA SER A 60 -5.95 13.28 -6.91
C SER A 60 -5.32 12.04 -6.30
N LYS A 61 -5.31 10.93 -7.04
CA LYS A 61 -4.89 9.62 -6.54
C LYS A 61 -3.95 8.94 -7.50
N GLY A 62 -3.09 8.10 -6.95
CA GLY A 62 -2.22 7.23 -7.71
C GLY A 62 -2.66 5.79 -7.54
N TRP A 63 -2.49 5.01 -8.59
CA TRP A 63 -2.91 3.62 -8.65
C TRP A 63 -1.81 2.74 -9.25
N LEU A 64 -2.15 1.53 -9.67
CA LEU A 64 -1.31 0.68 -10.48
C LEU A 64 -1.18 1.29 -11.90
N GLU A 65 0.02 1.75 -12.23
CA GLU A 65 0.46 2.29 -13.52
C GLU A 65 -0.38 3.45 -14.06
N SER A 66 -1.10 4.12 -13.17
CA SER A 66 -2.00 5.20 -13.49
C SER A 66 -2.14 6.20 -12.36
N ALA A 67 -2.57 7.41 -12.68
CA ALA A 67 -2.91 8.45 -11.72
C ALA A 67 -4.16 9.20 -12.19
N SER A 68 -5.07 9.49 -11.27
CA SER A 68 -6.31 10.22 -11.52
C SER A 68 -6.29 11.60 -10.86
N ILE A 69 -7.07 12.51 -11.42
CA ILE A 69 -7.31 13.83 -10.85
C ILE A 69 -8.74 14.27 -11.16
N GLU A 70 -9.42 14.82 -10.16
CA GLU A 70 -10.77 15.35 -10.25
C GLU A 70 -10.79 16.82 -9.88
N TRP A 71 -11.59 17.63 -10.57
CA TRP A 71 -11.68 19.05 -10.30
C TRP A 71 -13.05 19.64 -10.62
N LYS A 72 -13.35 20.77 -9.98
CA LYS A 72 -14.55 21.53 -10.27
C LYS A 72 -14.35 22.42 -11.49
N GLY A 73 -15.31 22.40 -12.40
CA GLY A 73 -15.36 23.31 -13.54
C GLY A 73 -15.37 24.79 -13.11
N ILE A 74 -14.69 25.67 -13.85
CA ILE A 74 -14.69 27.11 -13.59
C ILE A 74 -15.51 27.86 -14.64
N SER A 75 -16.19 28.92 -14.22
CA SER A 75 -17.06 29.70 -15.11
C SER A 75 -16.27 30.36 -16.24
N GLY A 76 -16.68 30.09 -17.48
CA GLY A 76 -16.05 30.66 -18.69
C GLY A 76 -14.95 29.78 -19.29
N ALA A 77 -14.54 28.71 -18.60
CA ALA A 77 -13.74 27.66 -19.24
C ALA A 77 -14.57 26.96 -20.32
N THR A 78 -13.94 26.77 -21.47
CA THR A 78 -14.48 26.01 -22.60
C THR A 78 -13.90 24.60 -22.69
N GLY A 79 -12.85 24.32 -21.92
CA GLY A 79 -12.08 23.08 -21.89
C GLY A 79 -10.93 23.15 -20.89
N TYR A 80 -10.10 22.11 -20.85
CA TYR A 80 -8.93 21.97 -19.99
C TYR A 80 -7.78 21.29 -20.74
N ASP A 81 -6.56 21.73 -20.44
CA ASP A 81 -5.33 21.04 -20.74
C ASP A 81 -4.78 20.41 -19.46
N VAL A 82 -4.39 19.13 -19.54
CA VAL A 82 -3.85 18.40 -18.40
C VAL A 82 -2.45 17.89 -18.76
N TYR A 83 -1.51 18.11 -17.84
CA TYR A 83 -0.11 17.77 -18.01
C TYR A 83 0.39 16.94 -16.83
N TYR A 84 1.37 16.07 -17.05
CA TYR A 84 2.02 15.31 -15.98
C TYR A 84 3.53 15.29 -16.14
N LYS A 85 4.24 15.10 -15.03
CA LYS A 85 5.70 14.83 -14.98
C LYS A 85 6.03 13.98 -13.75
N LYS A 86 7.21 13.36 -13.69
CA LYS A 86 7.70 12.85 -12.40
C LYS A 86 7.92 14.04 -11.44
N SER A 87 7.62 13.85 -10.16
CA SER A 87 7.60 14.95 -9.18
C SER A 87 8.96 15.64 -9.04
N ASP A 88 10.06 14.90 -9.20
CA ASP A 88 11.45 15.36 -9.15
C ASP A 88 11.96 16.04 -10.43
N GLN A 89 11.22 15.92 -11.54
CA GLN A 89 11.59 16.51 -12.83
C GLN A 89 11.26 18.00 -12.89
N SER A 90 11.98 18.74 -13.75
CA SER A 90 11.69 20.16 -13.98
C SER A 90 10.34 20.38 -14.68
N ASP A 91 9.76 21.57 -14.55
CA ASP A 91 8.52 21.95 -15.24
C ASP A 91 8.64 21.95 -16.79
N LEU A 92 9.86 21.87 -17.34
CA LEU A 92 10.07 21.69 -18.78
C LEU A 92 9.73 20.27 -19.26
N GLU A 93 9.62 19.31 -18.35
CA GLU A 93 9.35 17.90 -18.64
C GLU A 93 7.85 17.55 -18.60
N TYR A 94 6.97 18.53 -18.37
CA TYR A 94 5.53 18.30 -18.45
C TYR A 94 5.13 17.74 -19.82
N LYS A 95 4.44 16.60 -19.80
CA LYS A 95 3.82 15.97 -20.96
C LYS A 95 2.33 16.21 -20.90
N GLN A 96 1.75 16.72 -21.99
CA GLN A 96 0.30 16.84 -22.12
C GLN A 96 -0.29 15.44 -22.30
N ILE A 97 -1.41 15.15 -21.65
CA ILE A 97 -2.17 13.92 -21.91
C ILE A 97 -3.06 14.08 -23.14
N ASP A 98 -3.49 12.96 -23.72
CA ASP A 98 -4.47 12.99 -24.80
C ASP A 98 -5.82 13.54 -24.31
N SER A 99 -6.48 14.34 -25.15
CA SER A 99 -7.73 15.02 -24.76
C SER A 99 -8.83 14.05 -24.34
N ASP A 100 -8.88 12.85 -24.92
CA ASP A 100 -9.84 11.79 -24.62
C ASP A 100 -9.72 11.27 -23.17
N LEU A 101 -8.56 11.46 -22.54
CA LEU A 101 -8.35 11.10 -21.13
C LEU A 101 -8.97 12.11 -20.16
N ILE A 102 -9.51 13.23 -20.66
CA ILE A 102 -10.24 14.23 -19.88
C ILE A 102 -11.74 14.05 -20.10
N ARG A 103 -12.49 13.89 -19.02
CA ARG A 103 -13.92 13.59 -19.00
C ARG A 103 -14.69 14.60 -18.14
N GLU A 104 -15.90 14.91 -18.56
CA GLU A 104 -16.86 15.69 -17.78
C GLU A 104 -17.91 14.75 -17.19
N TYR A 105 -18.16 14.87 -15.90
CA TYR A 105 -19.23 14.23 -15.15
C TYR A 105 -20.23 15.29 -14.67
N SER A 106 -21.34 14.85 -14.08
CA SER A 106 -22.46 15.73 -13.73
C SER A 106 -22.09 16.91 -12.81
N SER A 107 -21.07 16.78 -11.97
CA SER A 107 -20.66 17.79 -10.99
C SER A 107 -19.15 18.14 -11.01
N TYR A 108 -18.34 17.41 -11.78
CA TYR A 108 -16.88 17.55 -11.81
C TYR A 108 -16.28 17.13 -13.16
N TYR A 109 -15.00 17.41 -13.33
CA TYR A 109 -14.17 16.87 -14.41
C TYR A 109 -13.17 15.89 -13.83
N ARG A 110 -12.79 14.87 -14.61
CA ARG A 110 -11.76 13.89 -14.26
C ARG A 110 -10.75 13.73 -15.38
N ALA A 111 -9.51 13.46 -15.04
CA ALA A 111 -8.51 12.98 -15.98
C ALA A 111 -7.74 11.79 -15.40
N ASP A 112 -7.39 10.83 -16.25
CA ASP A 112 -6.61 9.66 -15.86
C ASP A 112 -5.36 9.57 -16.75
N VAL A 113 -4.19 9.62 -16.14
CA VAL A 113 -2.88 9.46 -16.78
C VAL A 113 -2.52 7.98 -16.74
N LEU A 114 -2.41 7.33 -17.90
CA LEU A 114 -2.24 5.88 -18.01
C LEU A 114 -0.87 5.51 -18.60
N GLY A 115 -0.33 4.36 -18.20
CA GLY A 115 0.95 3.86 -18.70
C GLY A 115 2.15 4.51 -18.03
N LEU A 116 2.02 4.76 -16.72
CA LEU A 116 3.05 5.36 -15.89
C LEU A 116 3.91 4.25 -15.28
N THR A 117 5.23 4.39 -15.34
CA THR A 117 6.13 3.56 -14.53
C THR A 117 5.90 3.88 -13.05
N SER A 118 6.21 2.95 -12.15
CA SER A 118 6.18 3.23 -10.70
C SER A 118 7.02 4.47 -10.35
N GLY A 119 6.55 5.21 -9.35
CA GLY A 119 7.20 6.45 -8.88
C GLY A 119 6.22 7.56 -8.54
N ASN A 120 6.76 8.74 -8.30
CA ASN A 120 6.03 9.91 -7.83
C ASN A 120 5.77 10.89 -8.99
N TYR A 121 4.53 11.34 -9.16
CA TYR A 121 4.09 12.20 -10.25
C TYR A 121 3.38 13.47 -9.77
N THR A 122 3.43 14.51 -10.58
CA THR A 122 2.65 15.74 -10.39
C THR A 122 1.81 15.98 -11.62
N ILE A 123 0.53 16.32 -11.43
CA ILE A 123 -0.41 16.64 -12.51
C ILE A 123 -0.78 18.13 -12.44
N LYS A 124 -0.83 18.79 -13.58
CA LYS A 124 -1.18 20.20 -13.74
C LYS A 124 -2.41 20.32 -14.64
N ILE A 125 -3.45 21.00 -14.17
CA ILE A 125 -4.66 21.33 -14.93
C ILE A 125 -4.61 22.81 -15.31
N VAL A 126 -4.88 23.14 -16.57
CA VAL A 126 -4.94 24.50 -17.08
C VAL A 126 -6.29 24.73 -17.77
N PRO A 127 -7.14 25.65 -17.30
CA PRO A 127 -8.42 25.95 -17.95
C PRO A 127 -8.20 26.65 -19.29
N ILE A 128 -9.08 26.38 -20.25
CA ILE A 128 -9.08 27.00 -21.58
C ILE A 128 -10.18 28.07 -21.66
N ILE A 129 -9.79 29.34 -21.76
CA ILE A 129 -10.71 30.47 -21.88
C ILE A 129 -10.40 31.21 -23.18
N ASP A 130 -11.43 31.55 -23.95
CA ASP A 130 -11.28 32.22 -25.26
C ASP A 130 -10.30 31.50 -26.20
N LYS A 131 -10.30 30.16 -26.17
CA LYS A 131 -9.42 29.27 -26.95
C LYS A 131 -7.92 29.45 -26.65
N ASN A 132 -7.56 29.86 -25.44
CA ASN A 132 -6.18 29.90 -24.98
C ASN A 132 -6.09 29.30 -23.57
N GLU A 133 -4.94 28.74 -23.23
CA GLU A 133 -4.63 28.36 -21.85
C GLU A 133 -4.63 29.60 -20.96
N TYR A 134 -5.42 29.53 -19.88
CA TYR A 134 -5.46 30.55 -18.84
C TYR A 134 -4.60 30.11 -17.65
N ASP A 135 -3.28 30.30 -17.79
CA ASP A 135 -2.27 29.84 -16.82
C ASP A 135 -2.47 30.38 -15.40
N LEU A 136 -3.10 31.56 -15.24
CA LEU A 136 -3.44 32.10 -13.91
C LEU A 136 -4.52 31.29 -13.18
N GLY A 137 -5.35 30.54 -13.92
CA GLY A 137 -6.38 29.68 -13.37
C GLY A 137 -5.94 28.23 -13.16
N LYS A 138 -4.65 27.91 -13.33
CA LYS A 138 -4.16 26.54 -13.23
C LYS A 138 -4.20 25.99 -11.80
N ALA A 139 -4.24 24.67 -11.69
CA ALA A 139 -4.02 23.94 -10.46
C ALA A 139 -2.94 22.87 -10.67
N ILE A 140 -2.18 22.57 -9.62
CA ILE A 140 -1.12 21.57 -9.64
C ILE A 140 -1.32 20.69 -8.40
N THR A 141 -1.29 19.37 -8.59
CA THR A 141 -1.44 18.42 -7.48
C THR A 141 -0.24 18.46 -6.55
N LYS A 142 -0.41 17.90 -5.35
CA LYS A 142 0.73 17.36 -4.59
C LYS A 142 1.33 16.16 -5.34
N SER A 143 2.43 15.59 -4.82
CA SER A 143 3.01 14.37 -5.38
C SER A 143 2.02 13.21 -5.26
N ILE A 144 1.86 12.44 -6.34
CA ILE A 144 0.97 11.29 -6.46
C ILE A 144 1.84 10.04 -6.67
N LYS A 145 1.74 9.05 -5.78
CA LYS A 145 2.48 7.79 -5.93
C LYS A 145 1.75 6.82 -6.85
N VAL A 146 2.42 6.42 -7.91
CA VAL A 146 2.02 5.34 -8.81
C VAL A 146 2.80 4.08 -8.44
N LYS A 147 2.08 2.95 -8.33
CA LYS A 147 2.65 1.62 -8.12
C LYS A 147 2.70 0.85 -9.44
N GLU A 148 3.48 -0.21 -9.51
CA GLU A 148 3.48 -1.12 -10.65
C GLU A 148 2.34 -2.14 -10.55
N ASN A 149 1.85 -2.64 -11.69
CA ASN A 149 1.03 -3.83 -11.67
C ASN A 149 1.88 -5.05 -11.30
N VAL A 150 1.30 -5.99 -10.56
CA VAL A 150 1.98 -7.26 -10.20
C VAL A 150 1.98 -8.18 -11.42
N ARG A 151 3.08 -8.16 -12.18
CA ARG A 151 3.32 -9.01 -13.36
C ARG A 151 3.83 -10.40 -12.97
N GLU A 152 3.03 -11.12 -12.18
CA GLU A 152 3.32 -12.49 -11.74
C GLU A 152 2.30 -13.46 -12.33
N GLY A 153 2.68 -14.73 -12.48
CA GLY A 153 1.82 -15.74 -13.09
C GLY A 153 2.40 -16.36 -14.34
N PHE A 154 1.74 -17.42 -14.82
CA PHE A 154 2.20 -18.12 -16.01
C PHE A 154 2.16 -17.24 -17.27
N ALA A 155 1.33 -16.19 -17.35
CA ALA A 155 1.39 -15.23 -18.46
C ALA A 155 2.74 -14.50 -18.57
N PHE A 156 3.56 -14.52 -17.51
CA PHE A 156 4.87 -13.89 -17.42
C PHE A 156 6.01 -14.90 -17.31
N SER A 157 5.73 -16.18 -17.59
CA SER A 157 6.76 -17.21 -17.54
C SER A 157 7.78 -17.01 -18.67
N SER A 158 9.06 -17.08 -18.33
CA SER A 158 10.16 -17.09 -19.30
C SER A 158 10.16 -18.32 -20.22
N GLU A 159 9.43 -19.38 -19.85
CA GLU A 159 9.24 -20.60 -20.66
C GLU A 159 8.15 -20.45 -21.73
N SER A 160 7.41 -19.33 -21.72
CA SER A 160 6.49 -19.00 -22.81
C SER A 160 7.24 -18.58 -24.07
N SER A 161 6.70 -18.93 -25.25
CA SER A 161 7.23 -18.44 -26.52
C SER A 161 7.03 -16.93 -26.74
N MET A 162 6.17 -16.30 -25.93
CA MET A 162 5.87 -14.86 -25.98
C MET A 162 6.67 -14.02 -24.97
N GLY A 163 7.42 -14.64 -24.04
CA GLY A 163 8.23 -13.95 -23.04
C GLY A 163 7.43 -13.34 -21.88
N THR A 164 7.96 -12.27 -21.28
CA THR A 164 7.45 -11.64 -20.05
C THR A 164 6.60 -10.38 -20.27
N SER A 165 6.65 -9.77 -21.45
CA SER A 165 5.84 -8.57 -21.74
C SER A 165 4.37 -8.91 -21.91
N SER A 166 3.48 -7.96 -21.58
CA SER A 166 2.03 -8.12 -21.76
C SER A 166 1.44 -7.06 -22.70
N GLY A 167 0.75 -7.51 -23.75
CA GLY A 167 -0.05 -6.65 -24.62
C GLY A 167 0.72 -5.47 -25.25
N GLY A 168 0.25 -4.25 -24.93
CA GLY A 168 0.72 -2.96 -25.43
C GLY A 168 1.74 -2.24 -24.54
N TYR A 169 2.16 -2.84 -23.43
CA TYR A 169 3.00 -2.23 -22.42
C TYR A 169 4.33 -2.97 -22.25
N ASP A 170 5.37 -2.23 -21.87
CA ASP A 170 6.67 -2.77 -21.46
C ASP A 170 6.57 -3.33 -20.02
N ASP A 171 7.55 -4.13 -19.59
CA ASP A 171 7.55 -4.82 -18.28
C ASP A 171 7.50 -3.84 -17.08
N ASP A 172 7.89 -2.57 -17.28
CA ASP A 172 7.84 -1.51 -16.26
C ASP A 172 6.53 -0.70 -16.26
N GLY A 173 5.56 -1.08 -17.10
CA GLY A 173 4.27 -0.41 -17.24
C GLY A 173 4.26 0.78 -18.21
N ALA A 174 5.39 1.12 -18.83
CA ALA A 174 5.42 2.15 -19.86
C ALA A 174 4.72 1.68 -21.15
N VAL A 175 4.13 2.61 -21.89
CA VAL A 175 3.58 2.32 -23.23
C VAL A 175 4.70 1.84 -24.15
N ALA A 176 4.53 0.66 -24.76
CA ALA A 176 5.53 0.07 -25.62
C ALA A 176 5.85 0.96 -26.82
N LYS A 177 7.11 0.94 -27.26
CA LYS A 177 7.57 1.74 -28.40
C LYS A 177 6.80 1.37 -29.68
N ASN A 178 6.23 2.38 -30.34
CA ASN A 178 5.38 2.27 -31.54
C ASN A 178 4.00 1.65 -31.29
N ALA A 179 3.53 1.56 -30.05
CA ALA A 179 2.15 1.19 -29.78
C ALA A 179 1.18 2.14 -30.48
N GLN A 180 0.15 1.57 -31.10
CA GLN A 180 -1.03 2.32 -31.54
C GLN A 180 -1.99 2.43 -30.34
N ILE A 181 -2.53 3.63 -30.09
CA ILE A 181 -3.53 3.84 -29.03
C ILE A 181 -4.84 4.27 -29.68
N LEU A 182 -5.93 3.58 -29.33
CA LEU A 182 -7.29 3.90 -29.77
C LEU A 182 -8.16 4.24 -28.56
N TYR A 183 -8.81 5.39 -28.60
CA TYR A 183 -9.83 5.77 -27.63
C TYR A 183 -11.22 5.42 -28.17
N VAL A 184 -11.94 4.54 -27.48
CA VAL A 184 -13.26 4.07 -27.89
C VAL A 184 -14.34 4.50 -26.89
N THR A 185 -15.40 5.11 -27.41
CA THR A 185 -16.61 5.54 -26.72
C THR A 185 -17.84 4.99 -27.44
N ALA A 186 -19.02 5.07 -26.82
CA ALA A 186 -20.28 4.69 -27.48
C ALA A 186 -20.48 5.42 -28.82
N ASP A 187 -20.07 6.69 -28.90
CA ASP A 187 -20.25 7.52 -30.09
C ASP A 187 -19.30 7.15 -31.24
N ASN A 188 -18.06 6.75 -30.91
CA ASN A 188 -17.00 6.64 -31.91
C ASN A 188 -16.60 5.19 -32.23
N ILE A 189 -17.04 4.17 -31.47
CA ILE A 189 -16.54 2.79 -31.57
C ILE A 189 -16.65 2.18 -32.99
N ASN A 190 -17.64 2.62 -33.78
CA ASN A 190 -17.84 2.19 -35.17
C ASN A 190 -17.07 3.02 -36.21
N THR A 191 -16.33 4.05 -35.78
CA THR A 191 -15.72 5.07 -36.64
C THR A 191 -14.26 5.38 -36.33
N VAL A 192 -13.71 4.88 -35.21
CA VAL A 192 -12.27 4.94 -34.90
C VAL A 192 -11.45 4.34 -36.04
N ASN A 193 -10.27 4.90 -36.32
CA ASN A 193 -9.44 4.46 -37.44
C ASN A 193 -8.08 3.95 -36.96
N ALA A 194 -7.60 2.86 -37.57
CA ALA A 194 -6.23 2.37 -37.38
C ALA A 194 -5.69 1.78 -38.68
N ASP A 195 -4.39 1.96 -38.91
CA ASP A 195 -3.69 1.26 -39.98
C ASP A 195 -3.29 -0.13 -39.52
N VAL A 196 -3.76 -1.16 -40.23
CA VAL A 196 -3.48 -2.57 -39.94
C VAL A 196 -2.61 -3.18 -41.02
N ILE A 197 -1.57 -3.91 -40.63
CA ILE A 197 -0.76 -4.74 -41.53
C ILE A 197 -1.57 -5.99 -41.91
N THR A 198 -1.89 -6.11 -43.19
CA THR A 198 -2.85 -7.12 -43.70
C THR A 198 -2.20 -8.24 -44.51
N ASN A 199 -0.89 -8.22 -44.71
CA ASN A 199 -0.16 -9.30 -45.36
C ASN A 199 1.30 -9.40 -44.88
N ASN A 200 1.95 -10.51 -45.22
CA ASN A 200 3.35 -10.80 -44.87
C ASN A 200 4.40 -9.90 -45.54
N LYS A 201 3.99 -8.98 -46.44
CA LYS A 201 4.87 -7.98 -47.06
C LYS A 201 4.79 -6.62 -46.36
N GLY A 202 4.01 -6.51 -45.28
CA GLY A 202 3.88 -5.27 -44.52
C GLY A 202 2.87 -4.28 -45.11
N ALA A 203 1.96 -4.69 -46.01
CA ALA A 203 0.98 -3.76 -46.59
C ALA A 203 -0.04 -3.31 -45.54
N LYS A 204 -0.18 -1.99 -45.38
CA LYS A 204 -1.11 -1.36 -44.45
C LYS A 204 -2.46 -1.09 -45.11
N THR A 205 -3.54 -1.36 -44.38
CA THR A 205 -4.92 -0.98 -44.72
C THR A 205 -5.47 -0.12 -43.59
N THR A 206 -5.92 1.09 -43.90
CA THR A 206 -6.68 1.90 -42.93
C THR A 206 -8.06 1.29 -42.76
N CYS A 207 -8.36 0.88 -41.53
CA CYS A 207 -9.61 0.23 -41.14
C CYS A 207 -10.45 1.21 -40.31
N THR A 208 -11.78 1.08 -40.38
CA THR A 208 -12.71 1.99 -39.69
C THR A 208 -13.68 1.18 -38.83
N GLY A 209 -13.74 1.51 -37.54
CA GLY A 209 -14.49 0.82 -36.51
C GLY A 209 -13.68 -0.28 -35.83
N LEU A 210 -13.88 -0.45 -34.51
CA LEU A 210 -13.10 -1.36 -33.68
C LEU A 210 -13.16 -2.81 -34.16
N THR A 211 -14.35 -3.30 -34.53
CA THR A 211 -14.53 -4.68 -34.98
C THR A 211 -13.86 -4.95 -36.33
N ASP A 212 -13.84 -3.98 -37.25
CA ASP A 212 -13.11 -4.12 -38.52
C ASP A 212 -11.60 -4.16 -38.28
N ILE A 213 -11.08 -3.28 -37.42
CA ILE A 213 -9.66 -3.26 -37.02
C ILE A 213 -9.25 -4.64 -36.48
N LEU A 214 -9.98 -5.18 -35.49
CA LEU A 214 -9.68 -6.50 -34.92
C LEU A 214 -9.82 -7.63 -35.96
N ALA A 215 -10.86 -7.58 -36.80
CA ALA A 215 -11.06 -8.58 -37.86
C ALA A 215 -9.94 -8.58 -38.91
N LYS A 216 -9.28 -7.43 -39.16
CA LYS A 216 -8.12 -7.35 -40.06
C LYS A 216 -6.82 -7.82 -39.42
N ARG A 217 -6.70 -7.74 -38.10
CA ARG A 217 -5.56 -8.28 -37.34
C ARG A 217 -5.58 -9.80 -37.23
N GLN A 218 -6.72 -10.46 -37.45
CA GLN A 218 -6.92 -11.90 -37.17
C GLN A 218 -6.04 -12.90 -37.93
N LYS A 219 -5.25 -12.44 -38.90
CA LYS A 219 -4.30 -13.29 -39.62
C LYS A 219 -2.90 -13.27 -39.01
N GLY A 220 -2.69 -12.51 -37.93
CA GLY A 220 -1.41 -12.45 -37.22
C GLY A 220 -0.28 -11.74 -37.99
N TYR A 221 -0.61 -11.05 -39.09
CA TYR A 221 0.38 -10.28 -39.86
C TYR A 221 0.79 -9.00 -39.16
N ASP A 222 -0.14 -8.38 -38.45
CA ASP A 222 0.12 -7.19 -37.64
C ASP A 222 0.47 -7.60 -36.22
N LYS A 223 1.71 -7.30 -35.84
CA LYS A 223 2.25 -7.51 -34.48
C LYS A 223 2.61 -6.20 -33.79
N THR A 224 2.30 -5.06 -34.40
CA THR A 224 2.48 -3.76 -33.76
C THR A 224 1.62 -3.72 -32.51
N PRO A 225 2.16 -3.34 -31.33
CA PRO A 225 1.37 -3.28 -30.11
C PRO A 225 0.17 -2.36 -30.28
N LEU A 226 -0.99 -2.77 -29.80
CA LEU A 226 -2.25 -2.03 -29.90
C LEU A 226 -2.88 -1.92 -28.52
N ILE A 227 -3.08 -0.68 -28.05
CA ILE A 227 -3.79 -0.36 -26.82
C ILE A 227 -5.17 0.20 -27.21
N ILE A 228 -6.23 -0.43 -26.71
CA ILE A 228 -7.61 0.02 -26.86
C ILE A 228 -8.08 0.52 -25.50
N ARG A 229 -8.32 1.82 -25.39
CA ARG A 229 -8.79 2.52 -24.19
C ARG A 229 -10.28 2.78 -24.30
N MET A 230 -11.06 2.02 -23.53
CA MET A 230 -12.51 2.13 -23.47
C MET A 230 -12.91 3.16 -22.42
N ILE A 231 -13.77 4.10 -22.82
CA ILE A 231 -14.21 5.21 -21.97
C ILE A 231 -15.73 5.16 -21.78
N GLY A 232 -16.14 5.15 -20.51
CA GLY A 232 -17.54 5.12 -20.09
C GLY A 232 -18.26 3.82 -20.43
N GLN A 233 -19.59 3.87 -20.37
CA GLN A 233 -20.46 2.75 -20.69
C GLN A 233 -20.67 2.62 -22.22
N ILE A 234 -20.37 1.44 -22.78
CA ILE A 234 -20.69 1.09 -24.17
C ILE A 234 -21.72 -0.04 -24.15
N ASN A 235 -22.90 0.21 -24.72
CA ASN A 235 -23.94 -0.80 -24.83
C ASN A 235 -23.71 -1.67 -26.07
N SER A 236 -24.17 -2.91 -26.02
CA SER A 236 -24.27 -3.80 -27.20
C SER A 236 -24.96 -3.15 -28.41
N SER A 237 -25.89 -2.21 -28.20
CA SER A 237 -26.55 -1.46 -29.27
C SER A 237 -25.66 -0.41 -29.95
N ASP A 238 -24.57 0.00 -29.29
CA ASP A 238 -23.67 1.04 -29.76
C ASP A 238 -22.55 0.46 -30.63
N ILE A 239 -22.27 -0.85 -30.52
CA ILE A 239 -21.20 -1.53 -31.26
C ILE A 239 -21.76 -2.43 -32.38
N ASN A 240 -21.29 -2.22 -33.61
CA ASN A 240 -21.58 -3.12 -34.72
C ASN A 240 -20.58 -4.26 -34.75
N GLY A 241 -20.98 -5.44 -35.25
CA GLY A 241 -20.05 -6.53 -35.54
C GLY A 241 -19.67 -7.43 -34.36
N LEU A 242 -20.37 -7.31 -33.22
CA LEU A 242 -20.38 -8.38 -32.22
C LEU A 242 -20.85 -9.70 -32.87
N ASN A 243 -20.31 -10.82 -32.41
CA ASN A 243 -20.72 -12.12 -32.94
C ASN A 243 -22.15 -12.50 -32.49
N SER A 244 -22.67 -13.65 -32.94
CA SER A 244 -24.04 -14.08 -32.63
C SER A 244 -24.33 -14.29 -31.14
N ASN A 245 -23.28 -14.45 -30.33
CA ASN A 245 -23.37 -14.61 -28.89
C ASN A 245 -22.98 -13.29 -28.18
N GLY A 246 -22.96 -12.16 -28.88
CA GLY A 246 -22.70 -10.84 -28.31
C GLY A 246 -21.28 -10.63 -27.78
N TYR A 247 -20.28 -11.31 -28.35
CA TYR A 247 -18.88 -11.08 -28.00
C TYR A 247 -18.17 -10.15 -28.98
N LEU A 248 -17.26 -9.34 -28.43
CA LEU A 248 -16.15 -8.77 -29.18
C LEU A 248 -15.05 -9.82 -29.34
N GLU A 249 -14.63 -10.09 -30.58
CA GLU A 249 -13.64 -11.12 -30.87
C GLU A 249 -12.21 -10.55 -30.95
N LEU A 250 -11.33 -11.01 -30.07
CA LEU A 250 -9.87 -10.86 -30.18
C LEU A 250 -9.32 -12.18 -30.72
N LYS A 251 -9.24 -12.25 -32.05
CA LYS A 251 -8.94 -13.49 -32.76
C LYS A 251 -7.63 -13.40 -33.51
N GLY A 252 -6.76 -14.41 -33.45
CA GLY A 252 -5.58 -14.56 -34.31
C GLY A 252 -4.59 -13.40 -34.21
N CYS A 253 -4.62 -12.65 -33.10
CA CYS A 253 -3.98 -11.35 -32.94
C CYS A 253 -2.81 -11.41 -31.97
N TYR A 254 -1.92 -10.41 -32.08
CA TYR A 254 -0.73 -10.27 -31.24
C TYR A 254 -0.71 -8.90 -30.54
N ASN A 255 -0.17 -8.89 -29.30
CA ASN A 255 0.23 -7.69 -28.55
C ASN A 255 -0.92 -6.68 -28.42
N ILE A 256 -2.07 -7.13 -27.89
CA ILE A 256 -3.25 -6.26 -27.69
C ILE A 256 -3.47 -6.05 -26.20
N THR A 257 -3.54 -4.80 -25.76
CA THR A 257 -4.17 -4.43 -24.48
C THR A 257 -5.55 -3.86 -24.76
N PHE A 258 -6.57 -4.38 -24.10
CA PHE A 258 -7.88 -3.76 -23.99
C PHE A 258 -8.06 -3.32 -22.54
N GLU A 259 -8.09 -2.01 -22.31
CA GLU A 259 -8.18 -1.42 -20.98
C GLU A 259 -9.34 -0.43 -20.88
N GLY A 260 -10.03 -0.41 -19.74
CA GLY A 260 -10.94 0.67 -19.40
C GLY A 260 -10.20 1.89 -18.84
N VAL A 261 -10.79 3.07 -19.00
CA VAL A 261 -10.27 4.33 -18.45
C VAL A 261 -11.18 4.82 -17.34
N GLY A 262 -10.60 5.14 -16.19
CA GLY A 262 -11.33 5.56 -15.00
C GLY A 262 -12.14 4.43 -14.38
N GLU A 263 -13.01 4.81 -13.45
CA GLU A 263 -13.80 3.90 -12.61
C GLU A 263 -15.12 3.43 -13.25
N ASP A 264 -15.51 3.96 -14.41
CA ASP A 264 -16.83 3.78 -15.02
C ASP A 264 -16.82 3.13 -16.42
N ALA A 265 -15.66 2.68 -16.90
CA ALA A 265 -15.55 1.96 -18.17
C ALA A 265 -16.29 0.61 -18.11
N THR A 266 -17.38 0.48 -18.86
CA THR A 266 -18.32 -0.65 -18.72
C THR A 266 -18.78 -1.24 -20.05
N ALA A 267 -18.47 -2.52 -20.29
CA ALA A 267 -19.04 -3.34 -21.36
C ALA A 267 -20.44 -3.82 -20.94
N TYR A 268 -21.47 -3.21 -21.53
CA TYR A 268 -22.85 -3.42 -21.10
C TYR A 268 -23.66 -4.22 -22.12
N LYS A 269 -24.05 -5.45 -21.73
CA LYS A 269 -24.76 -6.45 -22.55
C LYS A 269 -23.94 -7.14 -23.64
N TRP A 270 -22.62 -7.13 -23.50
CA TRP A 270 -21.69 -7.84 -24.37
C TRP A 270 -20.45 -8.27 -23.58
N GLY A 271 -19.68 -9.21 -24.11
CA GLY A 271 -18.48 -9.75 -23.46
C GLY A 271 -17.30 -9.91 -24.42
N PHE A 272 -16.26 -10.62 -23.99
CA PHE A 272 -15.03 -10.85 -24.77
C PHE A 272 -14.83 -12.31 -25.15
N LEU A 273 -14.46 -12.55 -26.41
CA LEU A 273 -14.06 -13.87 -26.91
C LEU A 273 -12.63 -13.79 -27.45
N ILE A 274 -11.72 -14.51 -26.80
CA ILE A 274 -10.29 -14.53 -27.13
C ILE A 274 -9.94 -15.88 -27.76
N ARG A 275 -9.43 -15.84 -28.99
CA ARG A 275 -9.17 -17.04 -29.81
C ARG A 275 -7.87 -16.94 -30.58
N ASP A 276 -7.01 -17.93 -30.45
CA ASP A 276 -5.75 -18.05 -31.18
C ASP A 276 -4.93 -16.76 -31.03
N ALA A 277 -5.04 -16.13 -29.85
CA ALA A 277 -4.44 -14.85 -29.55
C ALA A 277 -3.17 -15.06 -28.73
N HIS A 278 -2.19 -14.21 -28.98
CA HIS A 278 -0.87 -14.31 -28.38
C HIS A 278 -0.48 -12.98 -27.75
N ASN A 279 -0.14 -13.00 -26.47
CA ASN A 279 0.22 -11.80 -25.71
C ASN A 279 -0.92 -10.75 -25.68
N VAL A 280 -1.97 -11.04 -24.91
CA VAL A 280 -3.14 -10.16 -24.74
C VAL A 280 -3.34 -9.80 -23.28
N GLU A 281 -3.63 -8.54 -23.02
CA GLU A 281 -3.98 -7.98 -21.71
C GLU A 281 -5.42 -7.43 -21.74
N LEU A 282 -6.23 -7.78 -20.74
CA LEU A 282 -7.61 -7.32 -20.60
C LEU A 282 -7.84 -6.81 -19.17
N ARG A 283 -8.06 -5.49 -19.01
CA ARG A 283 -8.08 -4.88 -17.68
C ARG A 283 -9.01 -3.70 -17.47
N ASN A 284 -9.34 -3.43 -16.20
CA ASN A 284 -10.05 -2.23 -15.76
C ASN A 284 -11.44 -2.04 -16.38
N ILE A 285 -12.22 -3.12 -16.55
CA ILE A 285 -13.55 -3.05 -17.19
C ILE A 285 -14.62 -3.63 -16.27
N GLY A 286 -15.75 -2.95 -16.19
CA GLY A 286 -16.99 -3.49 -15.66
C GLY A 286 -17.71 -4.28 -16.76
N ILE A 287 -18.00 -5.56 -16.54
CA ILE A 287 -18.70 -6.40 -17.53
C ILE A 287 -20.05 -6.80 -16.95
N MET A 288 -21.12 -6.29 -17.56
CA MET A 288 -22.49 -6.42 -17.04
C MET A 288 -23.44 -6.99 -18.08
N LEU A 289 -24.33 -7.88 -17.64
CA LEU A 289 -25.40 -8.47 -18.44
C LEU A 289 -24.91 -9.11 -19.74
N PHE A 290 -23.70 -9.66 -19.73
CA PHE A 290 -23.16 -10.40 -20.87
C PHE A 290 -24.08 -11.58 -21.22
N PRO A 291 -24.29 -11.88 -22.51
CA PRO A 291 -25.30 -12.84 -22.96
C PRO A 291 -24.94 -14.33 -22.77
N ASP A 292 -23.66 -14.65 -22.60
CA ASP A 292 -23.14 -16.02 -22.49
C ASP A 292 -22.07 -16.08 -21.38
N ASP A 293 -20.78 -16.05 -21.72
CA ASP A 293 -19.68 -15.81 -20.80
C ASP A 293 -19.32 -14.31 -20.76
N ALA A 294 -18.74 -13.80 -19.66
CA ALA A 294 -18.23 -12.43 -19.63
C ALA A 294 -16.93 -12.32 -20.44
N ILE A 295 -16.02 -13.25 -20.19
CA ILE A 295 -14.72 -13.40 -20.84
C ILE A 295 -14.52 -14.89 -21.13
N SER A 296 -14.33 -15.23 -22.41
CA SER A 296 -14.14 -16.61 -22.86
C SER A 296 -12.84 -16.73 -23.65
N LEU A 297 -11.87 -17.49 -23.14
CA LEU A 297 -10.68 -17.92 -23.88
C LEU A 297 -10.96 -19.34 -24.37
N ASP A 298 -11.16 -19.60 -25.66
CA ASP A 298 -11.68 -20.91 -26.09
C ASP A 298 -10.96 -21.60 -27.26
N THR A 299 -9.79 -21.10 -27.69
CA THR A 299 -8.99 -21.76 -28.75
C THR A 299 -7.54 -21.30 -28.69
N GLY A 300 -6.58 -22.17 -28.35
CA GLY A 300 -5.15 -22.00 -28.62
C GLY A 300 -4.50 -20.69 -28.17
N ASN A 301 -4.97 -20.08 -27.09
CA ASN A 301 -4.42 -18.81 -26.62
C ASN A 301 -3.11 -19.01 -25.86
N GLU A 302 -2.20 -18.04 -25.93
CA GLU A 302 -0.91 -18.06 -25.24
C GLU A 302 -0.56 -16.68 -24.68
N ASN A 303 -0.12 -16.61 -23.44
CA ASN A 303 0.18 -15.35 -22.72
C ASN A 303 -1.01 -14.41 -22.69
N ILE A 304 -1.99 -14.76 -21.86
CA ILE A 304 -3.18 -13.94 -21.66
C ILE A 304 -3.23 -13.48 -20.21
N TRP A 305 -3.33 -12.18 -20.00
CA TRP A 305 -3.48 -11.58 -18.68
C TRP A 305 -4.84 -10.89 -18.55
N VAL A 306 -5.68 -11.40 -17.66
CA VAL A 306 -7.01 -10.84 -17.37
C VAL A 306 -6.99 -10.31 -15.94
N HIS A 307 -7.03 -9.00 -15.76
CA HIS A 307 -6.87 -8.43 -14.42
C HIS A 307 -7.59 -7.13 -14.13
N ASN A 308 -7.86 -6.84 -12.85
CA ASN A 308 -8.50 -5.60 -12.42
C ASN A 308 -9.87 -5.36 -13.09
N ASN A 309 -10.67 -6.41 -13.32
CA ASN A 309 -12.01 -6.28 -13.90
C ASN A 309 -13.10 -6.53 -12.85
N ASP A 310 -14.20 -5.79 -12.94
CA ASP A 310 -15.44 -6.09 -12.20
C ASP A 310 -16.35 -6.95 -13.09
N ILE A 311 -16.65 -8.17 -12.65
CA ILE A 311 -17.48 -9.09 -13.41
C ILE A 311 -18.78 -9.33 -12.64
N PHE A 312 -19.87 -8.80 -13.18
CA PHE A 312 -21.20 -8.82 -12.59
C PHE A 312 -22.05 -9.97 -13.16
N TYR A 313 -23.36 -9.96 -12.89
CA TYR A 313 -24.29 -10.93 -13.48
C TYR A 313 -24.35 -10.85 -15.00
N GLY A 314 -24.36 -12.02 -15.64
CA GLY A 314 -24.76 -12.19 -17.04
C GLY A 314 -26.29 -12.24 -17.20
N THR A 315 -26.76 -12.30 -18.45
CA THR A 315 -28.18 -12.60 -18.70
C THR A 315 -28.50 -14.04 -18.35
N ALA A 316 -29.72 -14.29 -17.88
CA ALA A 316 -30.15 -15.65 -17.56
C ALA A 316 -30.09 -16.56 -18.80
N GLY A 317 -29.36 -17.67 -18.68
CA GLY A 317 -29.29 -18.71 -19.71
C GLY A 317 -30.52 -19.64 -19.70
N SER A 318 -30.46 -20.73 -20.47
CA SER A 318 -31.56 -21.70 -20.55
C SER A 318 -31.59 -22.66 -19.36
N ASP A 319 -30.45 -22.88 -18.70
CA ASP A 319 -30.34 -23.82 -17.59
C ASP A 319 -30.58 -23.13 -16.24
N LYS A 320 -31.08 -23.90 -15.25
CA LYS A 320 -31.47 -23.36 -13.94
C LYS A 320 -30.30 -22.72 -13.18
N ASP A 321 -29.10 -23.26 -13.36
CA ASP A 321 -27.85 -22.76 -12.76
C ASP A 321 -27.24 -21.58 -13.53
N GLN A 322 -27.87 -21.13 -14.62
CA GLN A 322 -27.46 -19.96 -15.41
C GLN A 322 -28.27 -18.70 -15.05
N ALA A 323 -28.94 -18.68 -13.89
CA ALA A 323 -29.74 -17.53 -13.47
C ALA A 323 -28.92 -16.23 -13.30
N LYS A 324 -27.63 -16.36 -12.97
CA LYS A 324 -26.66 -15.27 -12.78
C LYS A 324 -25.74 -15.07 -14.01
N GLY A 325 -26.03 -15.71 -15.16
CA GLY A 325 -25.13 -15.86 -16.31
C GLY A 325 -24.54 -17.28 -16.43
N ASP A 326 -23.87 -17.60 -17.56
CA ASP A 326 -23.09 -18.85 -17.67
C ASP A 326 -21.72 -18.70 -17.02
N GLY A 327 -20.61 -18.60 -17.76
CA GLY A 327 -19.27 -18.43 -17.18
C GLY A 327 -18.86 -16.95 -17.00
N SER A 328 -18.17 -16.62 -15.91
CA SER A 328 -17.62 -15.26 -15.77
C SER A 328 -16.33 -15.11 -16.57
N CYS A 329 -15.27 -15.84 -16.23
CA CYS A 329 -13.98 -15.86 -16.94
C CYS A 329 -13.52 -17.29 -17.19
N ASP A 330 -13.84 -17.83 -18.38
CA ASP A 330 -13.54 -19.21 -18.76
C ASP A 330 -12.20 -19.32 -19.50
N VAL A 331 -11.38 -20.31 -19.13
CA VAL A 331 -10.09 -20.63 -19.77
C VAL A 331 -10.16 -22.02 -20.38
N LYS A 332 -10.33 -22.10 -21.70
CA LYS A 332 -10.69 -23.33 -22.44
C LYS A 332 -9.81 -23.52 -23.69
N GLY A 333 -9.86 -24.73 -24.24
CA GLY A 333 -9.49 -24.98 -25.65
C GLY A 333 -8.02 -24.82 -25.97
N LYS A 334 -7.13 -25.34 -25.11
CA LYS A 334 -5.66 -25.26 -25.16
C LYS A 334 -5.10 -23.85 -24.90
N SER A 335 -5.85 -23.03 -24.18
CA SER A 335 -5.32 -21.77 -23.67
C SER A 335 -4.30 -22.05 -22.55
N THR A 336 -3.07 -21.57 -22.69
CA THR A 336 -1.96 -21.83 -21.76
C THR A 336 -1.16 -20.56 -21.50
N TYR A 337 -0.37 -20.55 -20.43
CA TYR A 337 0.31 -19.35 -19.95
C TYR A 337 -0.69 -18.21 -19.72
N VAL A 338 -1.72 -18.50 -18.93
CA VAL A 338 -2.79 -17.55 -18.61
C VAL A 338 -2.67 -17.11 -17.15
N THR A 339 -2.81 -15.81 -16.89
CA THR A 339 -2.93 -15.26 -15.53
C THR A 339 -4.27 -14.55 -15.42
N VAL A 340 -5.06 -14.93 -14.41
CA VAL A 340 -6.29 -14.25 -14.01
C VAL A 340 -6.04 -13.66 -12.63
N SER A 341 -5.94 -12.34 -12.51
CA SER A 341 -5.57 -11.73 -11.23
C SER A 341 -6.25 -10.42 -10.88
N TYR A 342 -6.38 -10.10 -9.60
CA TYR A 342 -7.02 -8.84 -9.18
C TYR A 342 -8.41 -8.60 -9.81
N ASN A 343 -9.17 -9.63 -10.19
CA ASN A 343 -10.54 -9.46 -10.66
C ASN A 343 -11.52 -9.57 -9.49
N HIS A 344 -12.61 -8.81 -9.54
CA HIS A 344 -13.71 -8.87 -8.59
C HIS A 344 -14.91 -9.55 -9.24
N PHE A 345 -15.25 -10.75 -8.75
CA PHE A 345 -16.40 -11.52 -9.20
C PHE A 345 -17.59 -11.27 -8.28
N TYR A 346 -18.51 -10.40 -8.69
CA TYR A 346 -19.70 -10.03 -7.92
C TYR A 346 -20.76 -11.13 -8.00
N ASP A 347 -20.89 -11.91 -6.93
CA ASP A 347 -21.92 -12.95 -6.74
C ASP A 347 -22.08 -13.87 -7.98
N SER A 348 -20.98 -14.15 -8.66
CA SER A 348 -21.00 -14.92 -9.91
C SER A 348 -21.49 -16.36 -9.68
N GLY A 349 -22.41 -16.85 -10.51
CA GLY A 349 -22.91 -18.23 -10.40
C GLY A 349 -21.85 -19.28 -10.75
N LYS A 350 -21.01 -19.00 -11.74
CA LYS A 350 -19.93 -19.87 -12.22
C LYS A 350 -18.75 -19.00 -12.64
N CYS A 351 -17.74 -18.91 -11.78
CA CYS A 351 -16.62 -17.98 -12.00
C CYS A 351 -15.71 -18.41 -13.16
N SER A 352 -15.13 -19.61 -13.11
CA SER A 352 -14.17 -20.02 -14.13
C SER A 352 -14.15 -21.52 -14.40
N LEU A 353 -14.57 -21.91 -15.60
CA LEU A 353 -14.25 -23.22 -16.17
C LEU A 353 -12.83 -23.19 -16.75
N CYS A 354 -11.90 -23.85 -16.08
CA CYS A 354 -10.51 -23.97 -16.47
C CYS A 354 -10.27 -25.35 -17.11
N GLY A 355 -10.46 -25.42 -18.42
CA GLY A 355 -10.44 -26.63 -19.23
C GLY A 355 -11.84 -27.21 -19.43
N MET A 356 -12.20 -27.49 -20.70
CA MET A 356 -13.50 -28.03 -21.10
C MET A 356 -13.38 -29.37 -21.83
N LYS A 357 -12.79 -29.36 -23.03
CA LYS A 357 -12.57 -30.54 -23.88
C LYS A 357 -11.08 -30.85 -24.07
N ASP A 358 -10.25 -30.21 -23.26
CA ASP A 358 -8.81 -30.29 -23.28
C ASP A 358 -8.34 -31.72 -22.98
N SER A 359 -7.29 -32.13 -23.69
CA SER A 359 -6.69 -33.47 -23.59
C SER A 359 -5.19 -33.44 -23.31
N GLU A 360 -4.60 -32.25 -23.26
CA GLU A 360 -3.17 -32.00 -23.03
C GLU A 360 -3.03 -31.03 -21.85
N ASN A 361 -1.87 -31.06 -21.19
CA ASN A 361 -1.57 -30.15 -20.09
C ASN A 361 -1.47 -28.69 -20.57
N PHE A 362 -1.82 -27.74 -19.70
CA PHE A 362 -1.72 -26.30 -19.91
C PHE A 362 -1.50 -25.60 -18.55
N TYR A 363 -0.98 -24.38 -18.59
CA TYR A 363 -0.59 -23.64 -17.38
C TYR A 363 -1.45 -22.39 -17.15
N VAL A 364 -2.00 -22.25 -15.94
CA VAL A 364 -2.85 -21.11 -15.56
C VAL A 364 -2.56 -20.67 -14.12
N THR A 365 -2.56 -19.37 -13.87
CA THR A 365 -2.49 -18.77 -12.54
C THR A 365 -3.79 -18.04 -12.20
N TYR A 366 -4.28 -18.21 -10.97
CA TYR A 366 -5.28 -17.35 -10.35
C TYR A 366 -4.66 -16.71 -9.11
N HIS A 367 -4.54 -15.38 -9.07
CA HIS A 367 -4.03 -14.71 -7.86
C HIS A 367 -4.71 -13.40 -7.53
N HIS A 368 -4.84 -13.11 -6.24
CA HIS A 368 -5.39 -11.83 -5.76
C HIS A 368 -6.79 -11.50 -6.30
N ASN A 369 -7.56 -12.49 -6.74
CA ASN A 369 -8.95 -12.29 -7.14
C ASN A 369 -9.86 -12.25 -5.91
N TRP A 370 -10.90 -11.44 -5.98
CA TRP A 370 -12.00 -11.42 -5.01
C TRP A 370 -13.18 -12.23 -5.55
N PHE A 371 -13.39 -13.40 -4.97
CA PHE A 371 -14.56 -14.25 -5.22
C PHE A 371 -15.65 -13.89 -4.21
N ASP A 372 -16.31 -12.76 -4.46
CA ASP A 372 -17.23 -12.08 -3.56
C ASP A 372 -18.64 -12.66 -3.66
N HIS A 373 -18.98 -13.52 -2.70
CA HIS A 373 -20.26 -14.24 -2.58
C HIS A 373 -20.63 -15.11 -3.79
N SER A 374 -19.68 -15.36 -4.68
CA SER A 374 -19.88 -16.20 -5.85
C SER A 374 -20.12 -17.67 -5.49
N ASP A 375 -20.91 -18.37 -6.31
CA ASP A 375 -21.39 -19.71 -5.99
C ASP A 375 -20.28 -20.78 -6.15
N SER A 376 -19.62 -20.82 -7.31
CA SER A 376 -18.81 -21.99 -7.72
C SER A 376 -17.75 -21.72 -8.79
N ARG A 377 -16.85 -22.71 -8.96
CA ARG A 377 -15.80 -22.77 -10.00
C ARG A 377 -14.72 -21.71 -9.82
N HIS A 378 -13.96 -21.79 -8.73
CA HIS A 378 -12.97 -20.77 -8.37
C HIS A 378 -11.50 -21.23 -8.38
N PRO A 379 -10.94 -21.86 -9.44
CA PRO A 379 -11.57 -22.35 -10.67
C PRO A 379 -12.09 -23.80 -10.56
N ARG A 380 -12.80 -24.27 -11.59
CA ARG A 380 -13.00 -25.72 -11.83
C ARG A 380 -12.05 -26.20 -12.93
N ILE A 381 -11.17 -27.13 -12.60
CA ILE A 381 -9.99 -27.48 -13.40
C ILE A 381 -10.13 -28.86 -14.06
N ARG A 382 -9.71 -28.96 -15.33
CA ARG A 382 -9.48 -30.19 -16.08
C ARG A 382 -8.08 -30.23 -16.67
N VAL A 383 -7.38 -31.35 -16.54
CA VAL A 383 -6.09 -31.69 -17.18
C VAL A 383 -4.90 -30.75 -16.90
N GLY A 384 -5.12 -29.46 -16.62
CA GLY A 384 -4.07 -28.45 -16.48
C GLY A 384 -3.30 -28.48 -15.15
N SER A 385 -2.15 -27.80 -15.17
CA SER A 385 -1.33 -27.40 -14.02
C SER A 385 -1.70 -25.97 -13.63
N VAL A 386 -2.36 -25.81 -12.48
CA VAL A 386 -2.93 -24.52 -12.09
C VAL A 386 -2.40 -24.08 -10.74
N HIS A 387 -1.88 -22.85 -10.68
CA HIS A 387 -1.48 -22.22 -9.42
C HIS A 387 -2.56 -21.24 -8.94
N VAL A 388 -2.95 -21.35 -7.67
CA VAL A 388 -3.99 -20.53 -7.04
C VAL A 388 -3.44 -19.97 -5.74
N TYR A 389 -3.12 -18.66 -5.70
CA TYR A 389 -2.53 -18.05 -4.51
C TYR A 389 -3.03 -16.65 -4.16
N ASN A 390 -3.04 -16.31 -2.87
CA ASN A 390 -3.49 -15.01 -2.35
C ASN A 390 -4.85 -14.52 -2.88
N ASN A 391 -5.77 -15.42 -3.25
CA ASN A 391 -7.15 -15.03 -3.57
C ASN A 391 -7.98 -14.95 -2.29
N TYR A 392 -9.01 -14.09 -2.32
CA TYR A 392 -9.99 -13.99 -1.25
C TYR A 392 -11.32 -14.64 -1.68
N PHE A 393 -11.67 -15.71 -1.00
CA PHE A 393 -12.89 -16.50 -1.19
C PHE A 393 -13.85 -16.14 -0.08
N ASP A 394 -14.85 -15.34 -0.41
CA ASP A 394 -15.61 -14.53 0.55
C ASP A 394 -17.09 -14.91 0.47
N GLY A 395 -17.58 -15.76 1.39
CA GLY A 395 -19.00 -16.14 1.42
C GLY A 395 -19.46 -17.02 0.25
N ASN A 396 -18.62 -17.95 -0.23
CA ASN A 396 -18.98 -18.76 -1.41
C ASN A 396 -19.92 -19.93 -1.08
N SER A 397 -21.12 -19.89 -1.68
CA SER A 397 -22.26 -20.72 -1.30
C SER A 397 -22.18 -22.21 -1.69
N LYS A 398 -21.35 -22.58 -2.68
CA LYS A 398 -21.16 -23.99 -3.10
C LYS A 398 -19.74 -24.49 -2.87
N TYR A 399 -18.78 -24.11 -3.70
CA TYR A 399 -17.40 -24.60 -3.57
C TYR A 399 -16.36 -23.65 -4.18
N GLY A 400 -15.14 -23.67 -3.64
CA GLY A 400 -13.97 -22.94 -4.12
C GLY A 400 -13.32 -23.62 -5.32
N VAL A 401 -12.13 -24.16 -5.12
CA VAL A 401 -11.33 -24.83 -6.16
C VAL A 401 -11.80 -26.27 -6.34
N GLY A 402 -12.07 -26.70 -7.58
CA GLY A 402 -12.46 -28.07 -7.86
C GLY A 402 -11.62 -28.71 -8.97
N VAL A 403 -11.14 -29.94 -8.79
CA VAL A 403 -10.26 -30.62 -9.76
C VAL A 403 -10.86 -31.89 -10.35
N THR A 404 -10.65 -32.09 -11.65
CA THR A 404 -11.16 -33.22 -12.45
C THR A 404 -10.16 -33.61 -13.55
N LYS A 405 -10.37 -34.76 -14.20
CA LYS A 405 -9.61 -35.29 -15.35
C LYS A 405 -8.09 -35.20 -15.18
N GLY A 406 -7.58 -35.57 -14.00
CA GLY A 406 -6.14 -35.64 -13.75
C GLY A 406 -5.42 -34.27 -13.70
N SER A 407 -6.13 -33.17 -13.54
CA SER A 407 -5.50 -31.85 -13.30
C SER A 407 -4.66 -31.84 -12.02
N SER A 408 -3.67 -30.96 -11.95
CA SER A 408 -2.86 -30.69 -10.76
C SER A 408 -3.05 -29.22 -10.34
N ALA A 409 -3.52 -28.98 -9.12
CA ALA A 409 -3.67 -27.63 -8.58
C ALA A 409 -2.78 -27.41 -7.36
N PHE A 410 -1.95 -26.35 -7.38
CA PHE A 410 -1.26 -25.86 -6.20
C PHE A 410 -2.04 -24.70 -5.61
N ILE A 411 -2.51 -24.85 -4.37
CA ILE A 411 -3.37 -23.86 -3.70
C ILE A 411 -2.64 -23.39 -2.44
N GLU A 412 -2.21 -22.13 -2.42
CA GLU A 412 -1.45 -21.62 -1.27
C GLU A 412 -1.73 -20.18 -0.87
N ASN A 413 -1.60 -19.90 0.43
CA ASN A 413 -1.80 -18.56 1.00
C ASN A 413 -3.09 -17.85 0.55
N ASN A 414 -4.16 -18.60 0.25
CA ASN A 414 -5.46 -18.02 0.01
C ASN A 414 -6.21 -17.86 1.33
N TYR A 415 -7.21 -16.98 1.33
CA TYR A 415 -8.13 -16.84 2.46
C TYR A 415 -9.54 -17.26 2.04
N PHE A 416 -10.03 -18.33 2.67
CA PHE A 416 -11.39 -18.85 2.54
C PHE A 416 -12.22 -18.48 3.77
N ARG A 417 -13.01 -17.39 3.67
CA ARG A 417 -14.00 -17.00 4.67
C ARG A 417 -15.37 -17.51 4.26
N ASN A 418 -15.97 -18.38 5.07
CA ASN A 418 -17.32 -18.94 4.85
C ASN A 418 -17.52 -19.59 3.46
N CYS A 419 -16.44 -20.02 2.81
CA CYS A 419 -16.50 -20.83 1.61
C CYS A 419 -16.92 -22.25 1.99
N LYS A 420 -18.12 -22.67 1.56
CA LYS A 420 -18.75 -23.91 2.03
C LYS A 420 -17.85 -25.15 1.87
N TYR A 421 -17.27 -25.33 0.68
CA TYR A 421 -16.30 -26.37 0.37
C TYR A 421 -15.08 -25.73 -0.31
N PRO A 422 -14.02 -25.36 0.44
CA PRO A 422 -12.88 -24.63 -0.11
C PRO A 422 -12.19 -25.34 -1.28
N MET A 423 -12.09 -26.67 -1.19
CA MET A 423 -11.40 -27.52 -2.17
C MET A 423 -12.21 -28.80 -2.37
N LEU A 424 -12.29 -29.29 -3.61
CA LEU A 424 -12.95 -30.55 -3.96
C LEU A 424 -12.16 -31.34 -5.01
N ILE A 425 -12.09 -32.66 -4.80
CA ILE A 425 -11.69 -33.64 -5.81
C ILE A 425 -12.93 -34.45 -6.20
N SER A 426 -13.17 -34.60 -7.51
CA SER A 426 -14.31 -35.37 -8.04
C SER A 426 -14.37 -36.79 -7.46
N GLU A 427 -15.57 -37.21 -7.03
CA GLU A 427 -15.90 -38.59 -6.63
C GLU A 427 -15.09 -39.12 -5.41
N GLN A 428 -14.60 -38.22 -4.55
CA GLN A 428 -13.92 -38.57 -3.30
C GLN A 428 -14.03 -37.46 -2.25
N GLY A 429 -13.55 -37.75 -1.03
CA GLY A 429 -13.46 -36.77 0.04
C GLY A 429 -14.83 -36.19 0.39
N THR A 430 -14.92 -34.87 0.47
CA THR A 430 -16.15 -34.15 0.79
C THR A 430 -17.24 -34.37 -0.26
N ASP A 431 -16.92 -34.59 -1.54
CA ASP A 431 -17.89 -34.75 -2.63
C ASP A 431 -18.83 -35.96 -2.41
N VAL A 432 -18.28 -37.06 -1.89
CA VAL A 432 -19.02 -38.32 -1.63
C VAL A 432 -19.23 -38.61 -0.13
N ALA A 433 -18.80 -37.70 0.74
CA ALA A 433 -18.94 -37.86 2.19
C ALA A 433 -20.41 -38.03 2.61
N ASN A 434 -20.63 -38.68 3.76
CA ASN A 434 -21.95 -38.91 4.35
C ASN A 434 -22.96 -39.69 3.48
N GLY A 435 -22.47 -40.49 2.53
CA GLY A 435 -23.32 -41.31 1.65
C GLY A 435 -23.95 -40.54 0.48
N ASN A 436 -23.44 -39.34 0.20
CA ASN A 436 -23.80 -38.57 -0.99
C ASN A 436 -23.25 -39.26 -2.26
N THR A 437 -23.99 -39.15 -3.36
CA THR A 437 -23.60 -39.75 -4.66
C THR A 437 -22.61 -38.89 -5.46
N GLY A 438 -21.87 -37.97 -4.83
CA GLY A 438 -21.15 -36.91 -5.54
C GLY A 438 -22.13 -35.86 -6.09
N THR A 439 -21.84 -34.57 -5.89
CA THR A 439 -22.64 -33.47 -6.50
C THR A 439 -21.80 -32.51 -7.32
N PHE A 440 -20.47 -32.59 -7.23
CA PHE A 440 -19.55 -31.76 -7.97
C PHE A 440 -19.38 -32.22 -9.44
N SER A 441 -19.04 -33.50 -9.67
CA SER A 441 -18.73 -34.02 -11.00
C SER A 441 -18.64 -35.56 -10.98
N ASN A 442 -18.90 -36.21 -12.13
CA ASN A 442 -18.73 -37.66 -12.31
C ASN A 442 -17.49 -38.05 -13.13
N GLU A 443 -16.66 -37.05 -13.47
CA GLU A 443 -15.39 -37.25 -14.14
C GLU A 443 -14.35 -37.81 -13.16
N ASP A 444 -13.30 -38.45 -13.70
CA ASP A 444 -12.16 -38.88 -12.89
C ASP A 444 -11.57 -37.69 -12.10
N GLY A 445 -11.08 -37.92 -10.89
CA GLY A 445 -10.52 -36.87 -10.04
C GLY A 445 -9.17 -36.37 -10.55
N GLY A 446 -8.89 -35.08 -10.30
CA GLY A 446 -7.53 -34.52 -10.34
C GLY A 446 -6.82 -34.67 -9.00
N MET A 447 -5.85 -33.80 -8.73
CA MET A 447 -5.12 -33.73 -7.45
C MET A 447 -4.88 -32.29 -7.02
N ILE A 448 -5.00 -32.04 -5.72
CA ILE A 448 -4.74 -30.74 -5.09
C ILE A 448 -3.59 -30.89 -4.09
N LYS A 449 -2.61 -29.99 -4.18
CA LYS A 449 -1.64 -29.69 -3.13
C LYS A 449 -2.05 -28.39 -2.46
N ALA A 450 -2.22 -28.42 -1.14
CA ALA A 450 -2.54 -27.25 -0.33
C ALA A 450 -1.36 -26.88 0.57
N TYR A 451 -1.07 -25.58 0.71
CA TYR A 451 -0.05 -25.08 1.62
C TYR A 451 -0.48 -23.74 2.24
N ASN A 452 -0.40 -23.63 3.56
CA ASN A 452 -0.58 -22.37 4.30
C ASN A 452 -1.82 -21.54 3.87
N ASN A 453 -2.99 -22.16 3.66
CA ASN A 453 -4.23 -21.41 3.39
C ASN A 453 -4.92 -21.07 4.72
N LYS A 454 -5.54 -19.89 4.81
CA LYS A 454 -6.43 -19.53 5.92
C LYS A 454 -7.85 -19.97 5.56
N VAL A 455 -8.45 -20.79 6.42
CA VAL A 455 -9.81 -21.34 6.19
C VAL A 455 -10.66 -21.13 7.44
N GLU A 456 -11.76 -20.42 7.29
CA GLU A 456 -12.70 -20.08 8.36
C GLU A 456 -14.13 -20.37 7.91
N GLY A 457 -14.95 -20.98 8.78
CA GLY A 457 -16.38 -21.22 8.52
C GLY A 457 -16.72 -22.23 7.41
N ALA A 458 -15.73 -22.96 6.87
CA ALA A 458 -15.98 -24.05 5.92
C ALA A 458 -16.83 -25.16 6.53
N SER A 459 -17.76 -25.72 5.74
CA SER A 459 -18.60 -26.84 6.18
C SER A 459 -17.83 -28.16 6.23
N SER A 460 -16.90 -28.36 5.29
CA SER A 460 -16.04 -29.54 5.23
C SER A 460 -14.80 -29.26 4.40
N LEU A 461 -13.67 -29.80 4.85
CA LEU A 461 -12.41 -29.87 4.12
C LEU A 461 -11.60 -31.02 4.73
N ILE A 462 -11.28 -32.04 3.94
CA ILE A 462 -10.59 -33.24 4.41
C ILE A 462 -9.20 -33.29 3.79
N TYR A 463 -8.16 -33.33 4.63
CA TYR A 463 -6.79 -33.47 4.14
C TYR A 463 -6.34 -34.93 4.07
N ALA A 464 -5.44 -35.22 3.13
CA ALA A 464 -4.84 -36.55 2.97
C ALA A 464 -4.09 -37.04 4.22
N ASN A 465 -3.68 -36.09 5.06
CA ASN A 465 -3.03 -36.31 6.36
C ASN A 465 -4.01 -36.92 7.38
N ASP A 466 -5.31 -36.63 7.25
CA ASP A 466 -6.38 -37.18 8.09
C ASP A 466 -6.99 -38.45 7.47
N ASP A 467 -7.23 -38.47 6.17
CA ASP A 467 -7.69 -39.65 5.43
C ASP A 467 -6.91 -39.82 4.11
N LYS A 468 -6.11 -40.88 4.02
CA LYS A 468 -5.23 -41.12 2.86
C LYS A 468 -5.95 -41.55 1.58
N THR A 469 -7.24 -41.84 1.64
CA THR A 469 -8.04 -42.32 0.50
C THR A 469 -9.17 -41.34 0.16
N GLN A 470 -9.89 -40.84 1.15
CA GLN A 470 -11.03 -39.95 0.98
C GLN A 470 -10.67 -38.54 1.46
N PHE A 471 -9.97 -37.79 0.61
CA PHE A 471 -9.53 -36.42 0.89
C PHE A 471 -9.85 -35.45 -0.25
N ASP A 472 -9.85 -34.16 0.07
CA ASP A 472 -10.02 -33.04 -0.86
C ASP A 472 -8.68 -32.42 -1.27
N ALA A 473 -7.65 -32.50 -0.43
CA ALA A 473 -6.31 -32.00 -0.74
C ALA A 473 -5.20 -32.73 0.02
N TYR A 474 -4.00 -32.75 -0.55
CA TYR A 474 -2.77 -33.08 0.17
C TYR A 474 -2.24 -31.84 0.89
N LEU A 475 -2.18 -31.85 2.22
CA LEU A 475 -1.64 -30.73 3.00
C LEU A 475 -0.12 -30.87 3.13
N ALA A 476 0.59 -30.04 2.39
CA ALA A 476 2.05 -29.98 2.42
C ALA A 476 2.55 -29.27 3.69
N SER A 477 3.63 -29.78 4.26
CA SER A 477 4.33 -29.21 5.41
C SER A 477 5.25 -28.05 5.03
N SER A 478 5.68 -27.98 3.78
CA SER A 478 6.42 -26.87 3.20
C SER A 478 6.00 -26.62 1.76
N ARG A 479 6.23 -25.40 1.27
CA ARG A 479 5.97 -25.02 -0.13
C ARG A 479 6.66 -25.96 -1.11
N ASP A 480 7.90 -26.36 -0.86
CA ASP A 480 8.69 -27.15 -1.80
C ASP A 480 8.50 -28.68 -1.63
N GLU A 481 7.60 -29.11 -0.75
CA GLU A 481 7.32 -30.53 -0.55
C GLU A 481 6.66 -31.13 -1.79
N LYS A 482 7.27 -32.17 -2.35
CA LYS A 482 6.65 -32.94 -3.43
C LYS A 482 5.56 -33.85 -2.88
N VAL A 483 4.40 -33.86 -3.54
CA VAL A 483 3.32 -34.81 -3.24
C VAL A 483 3.78 -36.21 -3.68
N PRO A 484 3.82 -37.20 -2.76
CA PRO A 484 4.21 -38.56 -3.12
C PRO A 484 3.21 -39.23 -4.09
N GLU A 485 3.71 -40.01 -5.05
CA GLU A 485 2.87 -40.76 -6.02
C GLU A 485 1.92 -41.78 -5.36
N THR A 486 2.10 -42.08 -4.08
CA THR A 486 1.17 -42.93 -3.32
C THR A 486 -0.17 -42.24 -3.06
N TYR A 487 -0.22 -40.91 -3.09
CA TYR A 487 -1.46 -40.14 -3.03
C TYR A 487 -1.99 -39.94 -4.44
N LYS A 488 -3.20 -40.44 -4.68
CA LYS A 488 -3.84 -40.45 -5.99
C LYS A 488 -5.34 -40.30 -5.86
N SER A 489 -5.96 -39.79 -6.91
CA SER A 489 -7.42 -39.73 -6.95
C SER A 489 -8.02 -41.13 -6.97
N VAL A 490 -9.14 -41.29 -6.26
CA VAL A 490 -9.85 -42.57 -6.13
C VAL A 490 -10.35 -43.03 -7.49
N GLN A 491 -11.04 -42.14 -8.21
CA GLN A 491 -11.46 -42.38 -9.57
C GLN A 491 -10.43 -41.82 -10.55
N GLY A 492 -9.90 -42.69 -11.42
CA GLY A 492 -8.87 -42.36 -12.42
C GLY A 492 -7.43 -42.70 -12.00
N ASN A 493 -7.14 -42.85 -10.70
CA ASN A 493 -5.78 -43.09 -10.17
C ASN A 493 -4.77 -42.00 -10.59
N ASN A 494 -5.20 -40.74 -10.73
CA ASN A 494 -4.32 -39.66 -11.15
C ASN A 494 -3.44 -39.18 -9.99
N ILE A 495 -2.18 -38.83 -10.31
CA ILE A 495 -1.21 -38.30 -9.35
C ILE A 495 -1.01 -36.79 -9.56
N TYR A 496 -0.52 -36.11 -8.53
CA TYR A 496 -0.09 -34.72 -8.64
C TYR A 496 1.26 -34.64 -9.38
N ASN A 497 1.35 -33.81 -10.40
CA ASN A 497 2.52 -33.77 -11.29
C ASN A 497 3.72 -32.96 -10.74
N ASN A 498 3.58 -32.33 -9.57
CA ASN A 498 4.63 -31.55 -8.90
C ASN A 498 5.21 -30.40 -9.75
N PHE A 499 4.39 -29.79 -10.62
CA PHE A 499 4.82 -28.69 -11.50
C PHE A 499 5.37 -27.48 -10.73
N ASP A 500 4.86 -27.21 -9.54
CA ASP A 500 5.21 -26.11 -8.64
C ASP A 500 6.62 -26.20 -8.06
N THR A 501 7.28 -27.35 -8.18
CA THR A 501 8.68 -27.56 -7.77
C THR A 501 9.61 -27.81 -8.96
N SER A 502 9.10 -27.60 -10.18
CA SER A 502 9.84 -27.78 -11.43
C SER A 502 10.23 -26.43 -12.01
N SER A 503 11.12 -26.44 -13.01
CA SER A 503 11.49 -25.23 -13.76
C SER A 503 10.34 -24.62 -14.57
N ALA A 504 9.20 -25.29 -14.67
CA ALA A 504 8.01 -24.71 -15.29
C ALA A 504 7.39 -23.60 -14.43
N MET A 505 7.65 -23.58 -13.11
CA MET A 505 7.10 -22.58 -12.20
C MET A 505 7.79 -21.23 -12.44
N TYR A 506 7.00 -20.17 -12.54
CA TYR A 506 7.46 -18.78 -12.68
C TYR A 506 7.91 -18.22 -11.31
N ASP A 507 8.57 -17.06 -11.31
CA ASP A 507 8.96 -16.34 -10.10
C ASP A 507 7.79 -15.48 -9.57
N TYR A 508 7.58 -15.48 -8.25
CA TYR A 508 6.48 -14.76 -7.62
C TYR A 508 6.71 -14.53 -6.13
N SER A 509 6.04 -13.52 -5.60
CA SER A 509 5.96 -13.20 -4.18
C SER A 509 4.60 -13.62 -3.63
N VAL A 510 4.55 -13.93 -2.34
CA VAL A 510 3.31 -14.37 -1.69
C VAL A 510 3.07 -13.54 -0.44
N ASP A 511 1.91 -12.91 -0.38
CA ASP A 511 1.45 -12.15 0.77
C ASP A 511 1.17 -13.06 1.96
N ALA A 512 1.30 -12.51 3.17
CA ALA A 512 0.89 -13.18 4.39
C ALA A 512 -0.63 -13.35 4.40
N ASN A 513 -1.12 -14.44 5.00
CA ASN A 513 -2.54 -14.80 4.96
C ASN A 513 -3.45 -13.76 5.60
N GLU A 514 -2.94 -13.08 6.63
CA GLU A 514 -3.59 -11.98 7.33
C GLU A 514 -3.77 -10.73 6.46
N ASP A 515 -2.94 -10.56 5.44
CA ASP A 515 -2.96 -9.37 4.56
C ASP A 515 -3.81 -9.59 3.31
N VAL A 516 -4.09 -10.86 2.94
CA VAL A 516 -4.83 -11.23 1.71
C VAL A 516 -6.17 -10.51 1.60
N GLU A 517 -6.96 -10.45 2.67
CA GLU A 517 -8.25 -9.73 2.66
C GLU A 517 -8.04 -8.28 2.25
N ASN A 518 -7.17 -7.57 2.97
CA ASN A 518 -6.93 -6.14 2.76
C ASN A 518 -6.35 -5.85 1.37
N VAL A 519 -5.36 -6.61 0.92
CA VAL A 519 -4.73 -6.41 -0.39
C VAL A 519 -5.75 -6.66 -1.51
N VAL A 520 -6.48 -7.76 -1.45
CA VAL A 520 -7.45 -8.13 -2.47
C VAL A 520 -8.60 -7.14 -2.53
N THR A 521 -9.22 -6.79 -1.39
CA THR A 521 -10.33 -5.82 -1.39
C THR A 521 -9.88 -4.40 -1.75
N SER A 522 -8.59 -4.08 -1.64
CA SER A 522 -8.07 -2.77 -2.03
C SER A 522 -7.82 -2.65 -3.53
N TYR A 523 -7.43 -3.73 -4.21
CA TYR A 523 -6.93 -3.66 -5.59
C TYR A 523 -7.70 -4.50 -6.60
N ALA A 524 -8.53 -5.45 -6.16
CA ALA A 524 -9.33 -6.23 -7.09
C ALA A 524 -10.47 -5.39 -7.68
N GLY A 525 -10.77 -5.63 -8.95
CA GLY A 525 -11.79 -4.87 -9.68
C GLY A 525 -11.22 -3.64 -10.38
N ARG A 526 -12.12 -2.75 -10.82
CA ARG A 526 -11.73 -1.51 -11.48
C ARG A 526 -10.97 -0.58 -10.54
N VAL A 527 -10.20 0.33 -11.13
CA VAL A 527 -9.49 1.42 -10.42
C VAL A 527 -10.42 2.15 -9.46
N ASP A 528 -9.87 2.54 -8.30
CA ASP A 528 -10.60 3.22 -7.22
C ASP A 528 -11.82 2.43 -6.68
N GLY A 529 -11.89 1.11 -6.93
CA GLY A 529 -13.00 0.25 -6.53
C GLY A 529 -14.22 0.30 -7.47
N GLY A 530 -14.13 1.06 -8.56
CA GLY A 530 -15.21 1.23 -9.53
C GLY A 530 -16.38 2.10 -9.06
N ASP A 531 -17.19 2.54 -10.01
CA ASP A 531 -18.38 3.39 -9.74
C ASP A 531 -19.62 2.61 -9.28
N PHE A 532 -19.55 1.27 -9.20
CA PHE A 532 -20.66 0.41 -8.79
C PHE A 532 -20.41 -0.16 -7.40
N ILE A 533 -21.04 0.44 -6.38
CA ILE A 533 -20.85 0.00 -4.99
C ILE A 533 -21.96 -0.96 -4.56
N TRP A 534 -21.63 -2.17 -4.12
CA TRP A 534 -22.56 -3.12 -3.51
C TRP A 534 -21.92 -3.77 -2.29
N LYS A 535 -22.72 -4.06 -1.26
CA LYS A 535 -22.25 -4.69 -0.03
C LYS A 535 -23.13 -5.88 0.31
N PHE A 536 -22.53 -7.07 0.34
CA PHE A 536 -23.16 -8.28 0.82
C PHE A 536 -23.17 -8.33 2.36
N THR A 537 -24.02 -9.18 2.90
CA THR A 537 -24.20 -9.40 4.34
C THR A 537 -23.92 -10.85 4.69
N ASP A 538 -23.71 -11.15 5.97
CA ASP A 538 -23.53 -12.55 6.44
C ASP A 538 -24.68 -13.50 6.05
N ALA A 539 -25.86 -12.96 5.75
CA ALA A 539 -26.99 -13.77 5.27
C ALA A 539 -26.79 -14.28 3.84
N ASP A 540 -25.99 -13.56 3.04
CA ASP A 540 -25.69 -13.88 1.64
C ASP A 540 -24.62 -15.00 1.53
N ASP A 541 -23.78 -15.21 2.55
CA ASP A 541 -22.67 -16.20 2.57
C ASP A 541 -23.05 -17.62 2.12
N THR A 542 -24.31 -18.00 2.33
CA THR A 542 -24.81 -19.34 1.99
C THR A 542 -25.87 -19.34 0.90
N ASP A 543 -26.28 -18.16 0.43
CA ASP A 543 -27.29 -18.04 -0.60
C ASP A 543 -26.69 -18.23 -1.99
N SER A 544 -27.33 -19.09 -2.79
CA SER A 544 -26.99 -19.27 -4.21
C SER A 544 -28.12 -18.80 -5.13
N SER A 545 -29.17 -18.23 -4.55
CA SER A 545 -30.23 -17.57 -5.28
C SER A 545 -29.71 -16.27 -5.88
N MET A 546 -30.36 -15.82 -6.96
CA MET A 546 -30.04 -14.53 -7.56
C MET A 546 -30.56 -13.42 -6.64
N ASN A 547 -29.69 -12.50 -6.22
CA ASN A 547 -30.11 -11.32 -5.50
C ASN A 547 -30.82 -10.36 -6.46
N ASN A 548 -32.15 -10.24 -6.31
CA ASN A 548 -32.98 -9.45 -7.21
C ASN A 548 -32.67 -7.94 -7.12
N GLU A 549 -32.28 -7.44 -5.95
CA GLU A 549 -31.95 -6.03 -5.75
C GLU A 549 -30.62 -5.67 -6.42
N LEU A 550 -29.61 -6.54 -6.31
CA LEU A 550 -28.36 -6.41 -7.05
C LEU A 550 -28.61 -6.45 -8.57
N MET A 551 -29.37 -7.43 -9.04
CA MET A 551 -29.74 -7.54 -10.46
C MET A 551 -30.49 -6.29 -10.96
N ASP A 552 -31.41 -5.75 -10.16
CA ASP A 552 -32.12 -4.52 -10.51
C ASP A 552 -31.18 -3.31 -10.53
N LYS A 553 -30.20 -3.23 -9.63
CA LYS A 553 -29.17 -2.19 -9.67
C LYS A 553 -28.30 -2.30 -10.92
N ILE A 554 -27.87 -3.51 -11.31
CA ILE A 554 -27.10 -3.77 -12.55
C ILE A 554 -27.92 -3.38 -13.80
N LYS A 555 -29.22 -3.71 -13.85
CA LYS A 555 -30.11 -3.33 -14.97
C LYS A 555 -30.32 -1.83 -15.09
N ASN A 556 -30.22 -1.11 -13.99
CA ASN A 556 -30.38 0.35 -13.95
C ASN A 556 -29.04 1.10 -13.98
N TYR A 557 -27.91 0.38 -14.05
CA TYR A 557 -26.60 1.00 -14.14
C TYR A 557 -26.50 1.90 -15.36
N LYS A 558 -26.00 3.10 -15.11
CA LYS A 558 -25.67 4.08 -16.13
C LYS A 558 -24.44 4.86 -15.65
N SER A 559 -23.45 4.99 -16.52
CA SER A 559 -22.32 5.89 -16.25
C SER A 559 -22.81 7.34 -16.19
N ASP A 560 -22.26 8.10 -15.24
CA ASP A 560 -22.52 9.53 -15.05
C ASP A 560 -21.69 10.42 -16.00
N LEU A 561 -20.94 9.81 -16.92
CA LEU A 561 -20.17 10.49 -17.95
C LEU A 561 -21.09 11.37 -18.82
N VAL A 562 -20.79 12.67 -18.85
CA VAL A 562 -21.49 13.67 -19.64
C VAL A 562 -20.84 13.85 -21.01
N SER A 563 -19.51 13.98 -21.03
CA SER A 563 -18.76 14.12 -22.29
C SER A 563 -17.31 13.67 -22.15
N VAL A 564 -16.73 13.27 -23.28
CA VAL A 564 -15.32 12.90 -23.44
C VAL A 564 -14.63 13.97 -24.26
N GLY A 565 -13.40 14.31 -23.88
CA GLY A 565 -12.62 15.31 -24.59
C GLY A 565 -12.68 16.67 -23.89
N GLY A 566 -11.62 17.01 -23.17
CA GLY A 566 -11.43 18.31 -22.52
C GLY A 566 -11.31 19.51 -23.47
N LYS A 567 -11.52 19.36 -24.79
CA LYS A 567 -11.29 20.39 -25.83
C LYS A 567 -9.90 21.03 -25.73
N SER A 568 -8.92 20.19 -25.39
CA SER A 568 -7.53 20.55 -25.21
C SER A 568 -6.96 21.27 -26.42
N ILE A 569 -6.09 22.27 -26.20
CA ILE A 569 -5.37 22.93 -27.29
C ILE A 569 -4.01 22.26 -27.35
N VAL A 570 -3.68 21.67 -28.50
CA VAL A 570 -2.35 21.09 -28.70
C VAL A 570 -1.32 22.21 -28.61
N SER A 571 -0.53 22.22 -27.53
CA SER A 571 0.56 23.16 -27.37
C SER A 571 1.53 22.98 -28.54
N SER A 572 1.80 24.04 -29.30
CA SER A 572 2.76 24.03 -30.41
C SER A 572 4.23 23.89 -29.97
N SER A 573 4.48 23.33 -28.78
CA SER A 573 5.79 23.08 -28.20
C SER A 573 6.08 21.57 -28.32
N LYS A 574 6.96 21.20 -29.26
CA LYS A 574 7.30 19.83 -29.70
C LYS A 574 6.25 19.15 -30.60
N ILE A 575 6.16 19.65 -31.82
CA ILE A 575 6.23 18.74 -32.97
C ILE A 575 7.59 18.04 -32.86
N MET A 576 7.64 16.77 -32.43
CA MET A 576 8.76 15.91 -32.83
C MET A 576 8.55 15.64 -34.31
N SER A 577 9.06 16.55 -35.14
CA SER A 577 9.27 16.29 -36.55
C SER A 577 10.22 15.12 -36.62
N THR A 578 9.85 14.12 -37.42
CA THR A 578 10.78 13.21 -38.09
C THR A 578 12.13 13.88 -38.29
N GLU A 579 13.19 13.34 -37.69
CA GLU A 579 14.55 13.82 -37.90
C GLU A 579 14.83 13.86 -39.40
N SER A 580 14.96 15.08 -39.91
CA SER A 580 15.48 15.35 -41.24
C SER A 580 16.98 15.10 -41.23
N VAL A 581 17.39 14.24 -42.16
CA VAL A 581 18.74 14.08 -42.71
C VAL A 581 19.57 15.36 -42.59
N GLU A 582 20.66 15.31 -41.82
CA GLU A 582 21.74 16.28 -41.94
C GLU A 582 22.59 15.94 -43.18
N GLU A 583 22.48 16.79 -44.20
CA GLU A 583 23.49 16.95 -45.24
C GLU A 583 24.80 17.48 -44.63
N ILE A 584 25.87 16.71 -44.82
CA ILE A 584 27.24 17.21 -44.67
C ILE A 584 27.57 18.02 -45.93
N ALA A 585 27.89 19.30 -45.75
CA ALA A 585 28.39 20.17 -46.81
C ALA A 585 29.93 20.13 -46.94
N SER A 586 30.39 20.31 -48.18
CA SER A 586 31.77 20.60 -48.68
C SER A 586 32.80 19.47 -48.51
N ASP A 587 33.52 18.99 -49.54
CA ASP A 587 34.08 19.69 -50.69
C ASP A 587 34.07 18.86 -51.99
N SER A 588 33.96 19.57 -53.10
CA SER A 588 34.16 19.13 -54.47
C SER A 588 35.65 18.95 -54.82
N GLU A 589 35.99 17.86 -55.51
CA GLU A 589 36.79 17.83 -56.76
C GLU A 589 37.13 16.37 -57.13
N ASP A 590 36.56 15.85 -58.23
CA ASP A 590 37.28 15.33 -59.40
C ASP A 590 36.49 14.27 -60.22
N ILE A 591 36.10 14.69 -61.42
CA ILE A 591 36.34 14.04 -62.73
C ILE A 591 35.87 12.57 -62.96
N ASP A 592 34.75 12.51 -63.72
CA ASP A 592 34.61 11.88 -65.06
C ASP A 592 34.48 10.34 -65.26
N LYS A 593 33.39 10.00 -65.97
CA LYS A 593 33.18 8.93 -66.97
C LYS A 593 33.41 7.45 -66.57
N SER A 594 32.34 6.64 -66.61
CA SER A 594 31.82 6.04 -67.87
C SER A 594 30.93 4.79 -67.64
N ASN A 595 29.73 4.84 -68.21
CA ASN A 595 29.08 3.85 -69.09
C ASN A 595 28.88 2.35 -68.72
N ILE A 596 27.61 1.94 -68.93
CA ILE A 596 27.14 0.76 -69.73
C ILE A 596 27.27 -0.61 -69.04
N LYS A 597 26.28 -1.51 -69.03
CA LYS A 597 24.85 -1.62 -69.41
C LYS A 597 24.48 -3.11 -69.19
N GLU A 598 23.17 -3.37 -69.10
CA GLU A 598 22.46 -4.56 -69.61
C GLU A 598 22.75 -5.93 -68.91
N ASN A 599 21.79 -6.85 -68.73
CA ASN A 599 20.43 -6.95 -69.26
C ASN A 599 19.59 -7.98 -68.49
N GLU A 600 18.27 -7.75 -68.52
CA GLU A 600 17.14 -8.68 -68.83
C GLU A 600 16.95 -9.98 -68.01
N GLU A 601 15.85 -10.10 -67.25
CA GLU A 601 14.53 -10.71 -67.62
C GLU A 601 14.53 -12.25 -67.45
N ILE A 602 13.49 -13.01 -67.05
CA ILE A 602 12.06 -12.85 -66.74
C ILE A 602 11.55 -14.20 -66.14
N SER A 603 10.35 -14.19 -65.52
CA SER A 603 9.36 -15.30 -65.36
C SER A 603 9.60 -16.38 -64.31
N THR A 604 8.80 -16.47 -63.22
CA THR A 604 7.48 -17.16 -63.05
C THR A 604 7.52 -18.67 -63.41
N THR A 605 7.01 -19.66 -62.64
CA THR A 605 5.73 -19.79 -61.90
C THR A 605 5.68 -21.11 -61.08
N THR A 606 5.03 -21.07 -59.90
CA THR A 606 4.12 -22.03 -59.20
C THR A 606 4.36 -23.54 -58.95
N GLU A 607 4.01 -23.90 -57.70
CA GLU A 607 3.21 -25.06 -57.19
C GLU A 607 3.86 -26.32 -56.55
N SER A 608 3.67 -26.41 -55.21
CA SER A 608 3.18 -27.51 -54.33
C SER A 608 3.62 -28.99 -54.49
N GLU A 609 4.09 -29.63 -53.40
CA GLU A 609 3.34 -30.57 -52.52
C GLU A 609 4.25 -31.46 -51.61
N LYS A 610 3.72 -31.74 -50.40
CA LYS A 610 3.88 -32.84 -49.43
C LYS A 610 4.94 -33.97 -49.58
N GLY A 611 5.59 -34.29 -48.44
CA GLY A 611 5.34 -35.56 -47.72
C GLY A 611 6.49 -36.58 -47.46
N ILE A 612 6.77 -36.81 -46.16
CA ILE A 612 7.08 -38.09 -45.44
C ILE A 612 8.48 -38.76 -45.57
N LEU A 613 9.02 -39.22 -44.42
CA LEU A 613 9.74 -40.49 -44.06
C LEU A 613 10.71 -40.21 -42.86
N SER A 614 10.58 -40.75 -41.64
CA SER A 614 10.74 -42.11 -41.06
C SER A 614 12.18 -42.52 -40.64
N GLU A 615 12.32 -42.75 -39.33
CA GLU A 615 13.03 -43.83 -38.59
C GLU A 615 14.58 -44.01 -38.51
N GLU A 616 14.95 -44.36 -37.25
CA GLU A 616 16.09 -45.17 -36.73
C GLU A 616 17.54 -44.63 -36.68
N ALA A 617 18.16 -44.68 -35.49
CA ALA A 617 19.38 -45.47 -35.21
C ALA A 617 19.98 -45.27 -33.78
N THR A 618 19.92 -46.35 -32.98
CA THR A 618 20.97 -47.02 -32.18
C THR A 618 21.87 -46.35 -31.13
N ASN A 619 21.91 -47.05 -29.97
CA ASN A 619 22.83 -47.07 -28.82
C ASN A 619 24.33 -47.20 -29.15
N LEU A 620 25.18 -46.81 -28.17
CA LEU A 620 26.38 -47.56 -27.75
C LEU A 620 26.81 -47.17 -26.31
N GLU A 621 27.10 -48.21 -25.52
CA GLU A 621 27.49 -48.25 -24.10
C GLU A 621 28.96 -47.91 -23.85
N ASN A 622 29.29 -47.57 -22.59
CA ASN A 622 30.36 -48.18 -21.74
C ASN A 622 30.38 -47.43 -20.38
N ASN A 623 30.04 -47.96 -19.20
CA ASN A 623 30.48 -49.08 -18.33
C ASN A 623 31.55 -48.71 -17.27
N GLU A 624 31.37 -49.35 -16.10
CA GLU A 624 32.21 -49.50 -14.88
C GLU A 624 32.05 -48.44 -13.76
N SER A 625 31.39 -48.73 -12.61
CA SER A 625 31.68 -49.70 -11.50
C SER A 625 32.73 -49.12 -10.53
N GLU A 626 32.54 -49.00 -9.19
CA GLU A 626 32.45 -50.10 -8.21
C GLU A 626 32.11 -49.57 -6.77
N THR A 627 31.15 -50.23 -6.08
CA THR A 627 31.08 -50.68 -4.64
C THR A 627 31.53 -49.78 -3.46
N SER A 628 30.83 -49.72 -2.30
CA SER A 628 30.75 -50.80 -1.28
C SER A 628 29.79 -50.46 -0.10
N GLU A 629 29.37 -51.51 0.61
CA GLU A 629 28.25 -51.67 1.57
C GLU A 629 28.53 -51.42 3.09
N THR A 630 27.45 -51.08 3.83
CA THR A 630 27.04 -51.50 5.23
C THR A 630 27.92 -51.16 6.46
N ILE A 631 27.41 -50.82 7.67
CA ILE A 631 26.61 -51.60 8.66
C ILE A 631 25.98 -50.67 9.76
N GLU A 632 24.90 -51.16 10.37
CA GLU A 632 24.03 -50.61 11.43
C GLU A 632 24.59 -50.30 12.85
N ASN A 633 23.80 -49.46 13.57
CA ASN A 633 23.21 -49.63 14.92
C ASN A 633 23.70 -48.83 16.16
N LYS A 634 22.69 -48.19 16.81
CA LYS A 634 22.42 -47.89 18.25
C LYS A 634 22.78 -46.54 18.92
N SER A 635 21.70 -45.77 19.14
CA SER A 635 21.15 -45.21 20.40
C SER A 635 21.90 -44.16 21.25
N GLU A 636 21.16 -43.07 21.52
CA GLU A 636 20.97 -42.29 22.77
C GLU A 636 21.26 -40.77 22.74
N SER A 637 20.22 -40.05 23.20
CA SER A 637 20.14 -38.74 23.86
C SER A 637 20.08 -37.44 23.04
N GLU A 638 18.95 -36.77 23.25
CA GLU A 638 18.54 -35.41 22.94
C GLU A 638 19.61 -34.33 23.19
N VAL A 639 19.86 -33.50 22.18
CA VAL A 639 20.13 -32.05 22.32
C VAL A 639 19.57 -31.39 21.06
N GLU A 640 18.45 -30.67 21.16
CA GLU A 640 17.98 -29.75 20.12
C GLU A 640 18.97 -28.58 20.00
N THR A 641 19.74 -28.57 18.93
CA THR A 641 20.43 -27.39 18.44
C THR A 641 19.51 -26.66 17.47
N VAL A 642 19.03 -25.50 17.90
CA VAL A 642 18.30 -24.51 17.09
C VAL A 642 19.25 -24.04 15.98
N GLU A 643 19.05 -24.50 14.75
CA GLU A 643 19.72 -23.94 13.58
C GLU A 643 19.07 -22.61 13.21
N SER A 644 19.87 -21.56 13.32
CA SER A 644 19.61 -20.20 12.87
C SER A 644 19.12 -20.18 11.42
N ALA A 645 17.93 -19.61 11.21
CA ALA A 645 17.37 -19.31 9.90
C ALA A 645 18.38 -18.57 9.02
N LYS A 646 18.74 -19.17 7.88
CA LYS A 646 19.43 -18.48 6.80
C LYS A 646 18.45 -17.49 6.16
N SER A 647 18.85 -16.23 6.15
CA SER A 647 18.14 -15.10 5.55
C SER A 647 17.85 -15.36 4.06
N LYS A 648 16.57 -15.27 3.69
CA LYS A 648 16.11 -15.12 2.31
C LYS A 648 16.47 -13.70 1.85
N ASP A 649 17.18 -13.60 0.72
CA ASP A 649 17.36 -12.34 0.00
C ASP A 649 16.02 -11.98 -0.65
N SER A 650 15.40 -10.89 -0.19
CA SER A 650 14.17 -10.30 -0.73
C SER A 650 14.48 -8.97 -1.42
N ALA A 651 13.74 -8.70 -2.49
CA ALA A 651 13.73 -7.49 -3.31
C ALA A 651 14.13 -6.19 -2.57
N ILE A 652 15.13 -5.51 -3.11
CA ILE A 652 15.74 -4.31 -2.53
C ILE A 652 15.02 -3.05 -3.08
N GLY A 653 13.95 -2.64 -2.37
CA GLY A 653 13.22 -1.39 -2.61
C GLY A 653 13.63 -0.27 -1.64
N ASN A 654 13.73 0.96 -2.15
CA ASN A 654 13.98 2.17 -1.37
C ASN A 654 12.91 2.33 -0.27
N LEU A 655 13.25 2.10 1.00
CA LEU A 655 12.35 2.45 2.12
C LEU A 655 12.22 3.98 2.23
N GLU A 656 11.01 4.50 2.05
CA GLU A 656 10.59 5.86 2.40
C GLU A 656 9.97 5.84 3.81
N ALA A 657 10.13 6.90 4.61
CA ALA A 657 9.32 7.01 5.84
C ALA A 657 7.87 7.11 5.42
N THR A 658 6.99 6.31 6.01
CA THR A 658 5.56 6.44 5.78
C THR A 658 4.85 6.48 7.11
N GLY A 659 4.11 7.55 7.39
CA GLY A 659 3.21 7.56 8.55
C GLY A 659 1.98 6.72 8.23
N ILE A 660 1.32 6.14 9.23
CA ILE A 660 -0.08 5.75 9.06
C ILE A 660 -0.94 7.00 9.29
N ASN A 661 -2.07 7.15 8.60
CA ASN A 661 -3.19 7.95 9.10
C ASN A 661 -4.47 7.11 9.02
N THR A 662 -5.55 7.61 9.60
CA THR A 662 -6.88 7.04 9.32
C THR A 662 -7.68 7.97 8.43
N ASN A 663 -8.67 7.39 7.75
CA ASN A 663 -9.72 8.13 7.06
C ASN A 663 -10.55 9.04 8.00
N LEU A 664 -10.35 9.00 9.33
CA LEU A 664 -11.06 9.80 10.32
C LEU A 664 -10.31 11.10 10.72
N ALA A 665 -8.99 11.14 10.52
CA ALA A 665 -8.15 12.26 10.94
C ALA A 665 -8.56 13.57 10.28
N ASP A 666 -8.74 13.50 8.95
CA ASP A 666 -8.98 14.64 8.07
C ASP A 666 -10.43 14.72 7.57
N LYS A 667 -11.27 13.76 7.98
CA LYS A 667 -12.70 13.68 7.65
C LYS A 667 -13.44 14.94 8.06
N ASP A 668 -14.29 15.47 7.18
CA ASP A 668 -15.09 16.66 7.45
C ASP A 668 -16.16 16.35 8.52
N ASP A 669 -16.46 17.36 9.34
CA ASP A 669 -17.34 17.18 10.50
C ASP A 669 -18.78 16.81 10.11
N ASP A 670 -19.25 17.25 8.95
CA ASP A 670 -20.59 17.00 8.42
C ASP A 670 -20.75 15.62 7.78
N GLU A 671 -19.65 14.91 7.55
CA GLU A 671 -19.67 13.51 7.09
C GLU A 671 -20.01 12.54 8.23
N PHE A 672 -20.02 12.98 9.49
CA PHE A 672 -20.45 12.17 10.62
C PHE A 672 -21.96 12.31 10.85
N THR A 673 -22.68 11.20 10.70
CA THR A 673 -24.11 11.15 11.03
C THR A 673 -24.32 11.07 12.55
N ASP A 674 -25.39 11.70 13.03
CA ASP A 674 -25.80 11.70 14.46
C ASP A 674 -24.69 12.15 15.45
N ALA A 675 -23.77 13.00 15.00
CA ALA A 675 -22.69 13.52 15.83
C ALA A 675 -23.18 14.34 17.03
N VAL A 676 -22.56 14.11 18.18
CA VAL A 676 -22.75 14.89 19.40
C VAL A 676 -21.68 15.96 19.48
N TYR A 677 -22.07 17.22 19.29
CA TYR A 677 -21.17 18.36 19.42
C TYR A 677 -20.97 18.71 20.88
N VAL A 678 -19.71 18.97 21.22
CA VAL A 678 -19.25 19.28 22.57
C VAL A 678 -18.44 20.56 22.54
N SER A 679 -18.68 21.43 23.52
CA SER A 679 -18.02 22.74 23.63
C SER A 679 -17.47 22.95 25.03
N SER A 680 -16.40 23.74 25.15
CA SER A 680 -15.80 24.07 26.45
C SER A 680 -16.74 24.86 27.37
N ASN A 681 -17.76 25.50 26.81
CA ASN A 681 -18.85 26.15 27.53
C ASN A 681 -20.20 25.42 27.38
N GLY A 682 -20.17 24.16 26.93
CA GLY A 682 -21.34 23.32 26.80
C GLY A 682 -22.05 23.08 28.13
N SER A 683 -23.32 22.68 28.06
CA SER A 683 -24.15 22.44 29.25
C SER A 683 -24.83 21.09 29.15
N SER A 684 -24.95 20.40 30.28
CA SER A 684 -25.70 19.15 30.42
C SER A 684 -27.19 19.25 30.08
N ASN A 685 -27.74 20.47 30.01
CA ASN A 685 -29.13 20.70 29.59
C ASN A 685 -29.30 20.87 28.07
N ASN A 686 -28.20 20.94 27.32
CA ASN A 686 -28.24 21.08 25.88
C ASN A 686 -28.52 19.73 25.19
N ASP A 687 -28.87 19.75 23.90
CA ASP A 687 -29.23 18.54 23.17
C ASP A 687 -28.03 17.86 22.48
N GLY A 688 -26.88 18.55 22.38
CA GLY A 688 -25.68 18.05 21.70
C GLY A 688 -25.67 18.32 20.20
N SER A 689 -26.57 19.18 19.71
CA SER A 689 -26.49 19.73 18.35
C SER A 689 -25.38 20.79 18.26
N TYR A 690 -24.93 21.08 17.03
CA TYR A 690 -23.94 22.13 16.77
C TYR A 690 -24.29 23.48 17.42
N ASN A 691 -25.57 23.88 17.41
CA ASN A 691 -25.99 25.16 18.00
C ASN A 691 -26.19 25.12 19.52
N ASN A 692 -26.37 23.92 20.09
CA ASN A 692 -26.54 23.71 21.53
C ASN A 692 -25.64 22.54 21.96
N PRO A 693 -24.32 22.74 22.04
CA PRO A 693 -23.37 21.67 22.33
C PRO A 693 -23.41 21.24 23.80
N LEU A 694 -23.15 19.95 24.05
CA LEU A 694 -23.05 19.38 25.41
C LEU A 694 -21.68 19.70 26.05
N ASP A 695 -21.59 19.54 27.37
CA ASP A 695 -20.29 19.31 28.00
C ASP A 695 -19.81 17.86 27.77
N LEU A 696 -18.50 17.63 27.85
CA LEU A 696 -17.90 16.33 27.51
C LEU A 696 -18.43 15.17 28.37
N ILE A 697 -18.62 15.39 29.68
CA ILE A 697 -19.07 14.33 30.58
C ILE A 697 -20.49 13.90 30.21
N SER A 698 -21.37 14.87 29.99
CA SER A 698 -22.74 14.62 29.54
C SER A 698 -22.79 13.94 28.16
N ALA A 699 -21.89 14.30 27.24
CA ALA A 699 -21.79 13.64 25.93
C ALA A 699 -21.32 12.18 26.06
N LEU A 700 -20.28 11.91 26.85
CA LEU A 700 -19.80 10.54 27.13
C LEU A 700 -20.89 9.68 27.79
N ASP A 701 -21.67 10.24 28.72
CA ASP A 701 -22.80 9.55 29.33
C ASP A 701 -23.94 9.28 28.33
N LYS A 702 -24.22 10.22 27.42
CA LYS A 702 -25.24 10.08 26.38
C LYS A 702 -24.92 8.93 25.42
N VAL A 703 -23.65 8.76 25.05
CA VAL A 703 -23.22 7.76 24.06
C VAL A 703 -22.93 6.38 24.62
N LYS A 704 -22.97 6.22 25.95
CA LYS A 704 -22.53 5.02 26.66
C LYS A 704 -23.24 3.73 26.27
N ASN A 705 -24.48 3.82 25.77
CA ASN A 705 -25.32 2.68 25.40
C ASN A 705 -25.55 2.56 23.89
N SER A 706 -24.86 3.35 23.08
CA SER A 706 -24.96 3.30 21.62
C SER A 706 -24.00 2.25 21.06
N GLU A 707 -24.37 1.62 19.93
CA GLU A 707 -23.50 0.65 19.24
C GLU A 707 -22.28 1.29 18.57
N ALA A 708 -22.39 2.57 18.20
CA ALA A 708 -21.30 3.44 17.76
C ALA A 708 -21.69 4.89 18.03
N SER A 709 -20.73 5.78 18.26
CA SER A 709 -21.03 7.17 18.57
C SER A 709 -19.91 8.11 18.21
N VAL A 710 -20.29 9.27 17.69
CA VAL A 710 -19.36 10.34 17.30
C VAL A 710 -19.53 11.51 18.26
N ILE A 711 -18.42 11.89 18.91
CA ILE A 711 -18.31 13.10 19.71
C ILE A 711 -17.32 14.03 19.01
N LEU A 712 -17.81 15.20 18.60
CA LEU A 712 -17.02 16.24 17.94
C LEU A 712 -16.80 17.40 18.91
N LEU A 713 -15.53 17.75 19.11
CA LEU A 713 -15.09 18.75 20.08
C LEU A 713 -14.80 20.07 19.37
N GLU A 714 -15.56 21.11 19.71
CA GLU A 714 -15.27 22.47 19.28
C GLU A 714 -13.93 22.96 19.86
N SER A 715 -13.30 23.90 19.15
CA SER A 715 -12.10 24.60 19.63
C SER A 715 -12.32 25.16 21.03
N GLY A 716 -11.38 24.90 21.94
CA GLY A 716 -11.46 25.39 23.30
C GLY A 716 -10.58 24.64 24.28
N THR A 717 -10.50 25.20 25.49
CA THR A 717 -9.85 24.57 26.63
C THR A 717 -10.90 24.04 27.59
N TYR A 718 -10.98 22.73 27.69
CA TYR A 718 -11.86 21.97 28.57
C TYR A 718 -11.11 21.70 29.86
N LYS A 719 -11.61 22.24 30.97
CA LYS A 719 -10.93 22.16 32.27
C LYS A 719 -11.51 21.03 33.10
N PHE A 720 -10.64 20.19 33.61
CA PHE A 720 -11.00 19.06 34.46
C PHE A 720 -10.19 19.10 35.76
N ASP A 721 -10.83 18.69 36.85
CA ASP A 721 -10.22 18.51 38.17
C ASP A 721 -10.25 17.03 38.61
N SER A 722 -10.63 16.13 37.70
CA SER A 722 -10.79 14.71 37.92
C SER A 722 -10.63 13.89 36.65
N GLN A 723 -10.22 12.62 36.83
CA GLN A 723 -10.01 11.64 35.77
C GLN A 723 -11.29 11.40 34.94
N ILE A 724 -11.14 11.40 33.62
CA ILE A 724 -12.17 10.92 32.68
C ILE A 724 -11.97 9.43 32.46
N THR A 725 -13.00 8.62 32.72
CA THR A 725 -12.94 7.17 32.50
C THR A 725 -13.93 6.75 31.41
N ILE A 726 -13.40 6.19 30.32
CA ILE A 726 -14.17 5.70 29.17
C ILE A 726 -14.14 4.17 29.21
N SER A 727 -15.30 3.51 29.21
CA SER A 727 -15.39 2.06 29.43
C SER A 727 -16.39 1.33 28.53
N ASN A 728 -17.23 2.03 27.79
CA ASN A 728 -18.02 1.43 26.72
C ASN A 728 -17.11 1.11 25.54
N ASN A 729 -17.50 0.12 24.73
CA ASN A 729 -16.75 -0.34 23.56
C ASN A 729 -17.43 0.18 22.29
N GLY A 730 -16.65 0.38 21.22
CA GLY A 730 -17.15 0.29 19.86
C GLY A 730 -17.08 -1.16 19.37
N SER A 731 -17.01 -1.34 18.05
CA SER A 731 -16.76 -2.63 17.40
C SER A 731 -15.78 -2.49 16.24
N LYS A 732 -15.28 -3.60 15.71
CA LYS A 732 -14.40 -3.63 14.52
C LYS A 732 -14.99 -2.87 13.34
N ASP A 733 -16.32 -2.92 13.19
CA ASP A 733 -17.05 -2.34 12.06
C ASP A 733 -17.65 -0.96 12.37
N ALA A 734 -17.52 -0.49 13.60
CA ALA A 734 -18.08 0.78 14.03
C ALA A 734 -17.35 1.30 15.28
N TYR A 735 -16.30 2.09 15.06
CA TYR A 735 -15.54 2.71 16.14
C TYR A 735 -16.37 3.79 16.84
N ASN A 736 -16.17 3.93 18.15
CA ASN A 736 -16.56 5.17 18.84
C ASN A 736 -15.53 6.25 18.52
N VAL A 737 -15.98 7.44 18.16
CA VAL A 737 -15.14 8.56 17.72
C VAL A 737 -15.20 9.67 18.76
N LEU A 738 -14.03 10.10 19.26
CA LEU A 738 -13.83 11.30 20.06
C LEU A 738 -12.76 12.15 19.39
N LYS A 739 -13.16 13.15 18.60
CA LYS A 739 -12.19 13.99 17.88
C LYS A 739 -12.45 15.46 18.01
N GLY A 740 -11.39 16.26 17.89
CA GLY A 740 -11.52 17.67 17.52
C GLY A 740 -12.29 17.81 16.20
N CYS A 741 -13.19 18.78 16.14
CA CYS A 741 -13.69 19.30 14.87
C CYS A 741 -12.52 19.61 13.93
N LYS A 742 -12.74 19.54 12.61
CA LYS A 742 -11.69 19.88 11.64
C LYS A 742 -11.10 21.26 11.94
N ASP A 743 -9.77 21.34 11.92
CA ASP A 743 -8.95 22.50 12.29
C ASP A 743 -9.11 23.02 13.74
N ALA A 744 -9.86 22.31 14.58
CA ALA A 744 -10.11 22.76 15.93
C ALA A 744 -8.90 22.59 16.85
N LYS A 745 -8.63 23.62 17.65
CA LYS A 745 -7.62 23.56 18.71
C LYS A 745 -8.29 23.15 20.02
N VAL A 746 -8.25 21.85 20.30
CA VAL A 746 -8.87 21.25 21.48
C VAL A 746 -7.82 20.94 22.54
N VAL A 747 -8.01 21.47 23.74
CA VAL A 747 -7.14 21.23 24.89
C VAL A 747 -7.95 20.69 26.06
N PHE A 748 -7.64 19.49 26.51
CA PHE A 748 -8.08 18.95 27.79
C PHE A 748 -7.02 19.28 28.84
N ASP A 749 -7.38 20.20 29.74
CA ASP A 749 -6.52 20.73 30.79
C ASP A 749 -6.91 20.16 32.15
N PHE A 750 -6.11 19.20 32.61
CA PHE A 750 -6.23 18.52 33.89
C PHE A 750 -5.38 19.16 34.99
N SER A 751 -4.81 20.36 34.77
CA SER A 751 -3.91 21.00 35.73
C SER A 751 -4.53 21.27 37.11
N ASN A 752 -5.86 21.21 37.23
CA ASN A 752 -6.57 21.36 38.51
C ASN A 752 -6.66 20.07 39.32
N GLU A 753 -6.29 18.91 38.77
CA GLU A 753 -6.21 17.66 39.53
C GLU A 753 -5.21 17.79 40.69
N GLU A 754 -5.59 17.26 41.85
CA GLU A 754 -4.74 17.25 43.04
C GLU A 754 -3.54 16.33 42.82
N TYR A 755 -2.33 16.83 43.10
CA TYR A 755 -1.10 16.03 43.04
C TYR A 755 -0.57 15.71 44.43
N ASN A 756 -0.50 14.42 44.73
CA ASN A 756 0.00 13.88 45.99
C ASN A 756 1.44 13.36 45.83
N SER A 757 2.41 14.24 46.10
CA SER A 757 3.83 13.89 46.03
C SER A 757 4.30 12.84 47.06
N LYS A 758 3.48 12.50 48.05
CA LYS A 758 3.83 11.49 49.08
C LYS A 758 3.34 10.08 48.73
N ASP A 759 2.33 9.99 47.87
CA ASP A 759 1.66 8.75 47.50
C ASP A 759 1.06 8.93 46.11
N THR A 760 1.90 8.75 45.09
CA THR A 760 1.52 8.94 43.68
C THR A 760 0.44 7.96 43.23
N SER A 761 0.24 6.83 43.93
CA SER A 761 -0.85 5.88 43.65
C SER A 761 -2.25 6.46 43.83
N LYS A 762 -2.37 7.64 44.44
CA LYS A 762 -3.62 8.40 44.61
C LYS A 762 -3.84 9.46 43.55
N ASN A 763 -2.86 9.72 42.69
CA ASN A 763 -3.00 10.72 41.65
C ASN A 763 -3.98 10.21 40.58
N ALA A 764 -4.77 11.14 40.06
CA ALA A 764 -5.68 10.87 38.96
C ALA A 764 -4.93 10.89 37.62
N ARG A 765 -5.29 9.98 36.73
CA ARG A 765 -4.89 10.07 35.31
C ARG A 765 -5.80 11.07 34.62
N GLY A 766 -5.35 11.68 33.53
CA GLY A 766 -6.23 12.54 32.72
C GLY A 766 -7.36 11.72 32.10
N ILE A 767 -6.99 10.80 31.21
CA ILE A 767 -7.92 9.87 30.57
C ILE A 767 -7.56 8.42 30.92
N GLN A 768 -8.53 7.66 31.40
CA GLN A 768 -8.50 6.21 31.50
C GLN A 768 -9.39 5.60 30.42
N LEU A 769 -8.79 5.12 29.33
CA LEU A 769 -9.51 4.47 28.22
C LEU A 769 -9.50 2.96 28.41
N ASN A 770 -10.55 2.42 29.02
CA ASN A 770 -10.76 0.98 29.22
C ASN A 770 -11.52 0.32 28.07
N GLY A 771 -12.23 1.12 27.26
CA GLY A 771 -13.04 0.63 26.15
C GLY A 771 -12.18 0.17 24.97
N ASN A 772 -12.75 -0.72 24.16
CA ASN A 772 -12.17 -1.19 22.90
C ASN A 772 -12.75 -0.43 21.70
N TYR A 773 -12.04 -0.44 20.57
CA TYR A 773 -12.51 0.15 19.30
C TYR A 773 -12.92 1.63 19.42
N TRP A 774 -12.08 2.43 20.09
CA TRP A 774 -12.17 3.89 20.10
C TRP A 774 -11.18 4.51 19.14
N TYR A 775 -11.64 5.51 18.40
CA TYR A 775 -10.84 6.51 17.74
C TYR A 775 -10.79 7.76 18.61
N VAL A 776 -9.59 8.18 19.00
CA VAL A 776 -9.37 9.44 19.72
C VAL A 776 -8.37 10.27 18.93
N GLY A 777 -8.76 11.46 18.45
CA GLY A 777 -7.85 12.23 17.63
C GLY A 777 -7.98 13.75 17.67
N ASN A 778 -6.88 14.43 17.31
CA ASN A 778 -6.77 15.89 17.28
C ASN A 778 -7.04 16.58 18.64
N ILE A 779 -6.50 16.02 19.74
CA ILE A 779 -6.69 16.55 21.11
C ILE A 779 -5.33 16.74 21.80
N THR A 780 -5.15 17.91 22.43
CA THR A 780 -4.06 18.11 23.39
C THR A 780 -4.51 17.74 24.80
N ILE A 781 -3.81 16.82 25.47
CA ILE A 781 -4.06 16.40 26.85
C ILE A 781 -2.89 16.87 27.73
N LYS A 782 -3.18 17.74 28.70
CA LYS A 782 -2.13 18.36 29.51
C LYS A 782 -2.44 18.42 31.00
N GLY A 783 -1.38 18.42 31.81
CA GLY A 783 -1.42 18.76 33.23
C GLY A 783 -2.04 17.72 34.16
N ALA A 784 -2.28 16.49 33.69
CA ALA A 784 -2.81 15.42 34.54
C ALA A 784 -1.94 15.21 35.79
N ALA A 785 -2.54 14.79 36.90
CA ALA A 785 -1.81 14.49 38.14
C ALA A 785 -0.96 13.20 38.04
N ASP A 786 -1.28 12.34 37.08
CA ASP A 786 -0.58 11.12 36.72
C ASP A 786 -0.45 11.09 35.16
N ASN A 787 -0.64 9.94 34.51
CA ASN A 787 -0.55 9.82 33.07
C ASN A 787 -1.53 10.77 32.36
N GLY A 788 -1.13 11.33 31.22
CA GLY A 788 -2.07 12.06 30.35
C GLY A 788 -3.18 11.12 29.86
N MET A 789 -2.79 9.96 29.32
CA MET A 789 -3.69 8.87 29.00
C MET A 789 -3.14 7.53 29.46
N MET A 790 -3.97 6.75 30.13
CA MET A 790 -3.80 5.31 30.31
C MET A 790 -4.71 4.57 29.34
N LEU A 791 -4.10 3.93 28.34
CA LEU A 791 -4.75 3.11 27.34
C LEU A 791 -4.78 1.65 27.81
N SER A 792 -5.96 1.20 28.21
CA SER A 792 -6.17 -0.12 28.82
C SER A 792 -7.13 -1.04 28.08
N GLY A 793 -7.80 -0.54 27.03
CA GLY A 793 -8.54 -1.37 26.08
C GLY A 793 -7.70 -1.80 24.88
N SER A 794 -8.33 -2.54 23.98
CA SER A 794 -7.73 -3.11 22.77
C SER A 794 -8.36 -2.56 21.50
N HIS A 795 -7.64 -2.66 20.38
CA HIS A 795 -8.10 -2.18 19.06
C HIS A 795 -8.43 -0.69 18.99
N ASN A 796 -7.84 0.13 19.86
CA ASN A 796 -8.04 1.58 19.82
C ASN A 796 -7.03 2.26 18.91
N ILE A 797 -7.44 3.40 18.36
CA ILE A 797 -6.61 4.28 17.55
C ILE A 797 -6.52 5.63 18.25
N ILE A 798 -5.30 6.03 18.58
CA ILE A 798 -4.99 7.35 19.14
C ILE A 798 -4.17 8.10 18.10
N GLU A 799 -4.75 9.14 17.50
CA GLU A 799 -4.19 9.79 16.32
C GLU A 799 -4.02 11.30 16.51
N ARG A 800 -2.88 11.87 16.09
CA ARG A 800 -2.63 13.34 16.13
C ARG A 800 -2.94 13.98 17.50
N CYS A 801 -2.71 13.23 18.58
CA CYS A 801 -2.87 13.74 19.94
C CYS A 801 -1.56 14.29 20.48
N ILE A 802 -1.64 15.33 21.32
CA ILE A 802 -0.47 15.93 21.99
C ILE A 802 -0.58 15.71 23.50
N PHE A 803 0.40 15.05 24.10
CA PHE A 803 0.50 14.87 25.55
C PHE A 803 1.55 15.81 26.12
N ASP A 804 1.11 16.86 26.83
CA ASP A 804 1.98 17.97 27.24
C ASP A 804 1.99 18.20 28.75
N GLY A 805 3.15 18.06 29.39
CA GLY A 805 3.33 18.49 30.78
C GLY A 805 2.46 17.75 31.80
N ASN A 806 2.14 16.47 31.54
CA ASN A 806 1.47 15.62 32.52
C ASN A 806 2.46 15.25 33.65
N ARG A 807 1.93 15.01 34.85
CA ARG A 807 2.74 14.73 36.05
C ARG A 807 3.11 13.25 36.22
N ASP A 808 3.02 12.49 35.13
CA ASP A 808 3.59 11.17 34.86
C ASP A 808 3.64 11.00 33.32
N THR A 809 3.83 9.79 32.79
CA THR A 809 3.97 9.48 31.36
C THR A 809 2.84 10.08 30.52
N GLY A 810 3.18 10.64 29.34
CA GLY A 810 2.19 11.23 28.43
C GLY A 810 1.08 10.25 28.04
N LEU A 811 1.44 9.16 27.38
CA LEU A 811 0.53 8.03 27.11
C LEU A 811 1.17 6.71 27.50
N GLN A 812 0.47 5.92 28.31
CA GLN A 812 0.88 4.57 28.70
C GLN A 812 -0.15 3.53 28.28
N ILE A 813 0.32 2.46 27.62
CA ILE A 813 -0.44 1.25 27.32
C ILE A 813 -0.18 0.22 28.42
N SER A 814 -1.20 -0.10 29.21
CA SER A 814 -1.13 -1.08 30.30
C SER A 814 -2.52 -1.49 30.76
N ARG A 815 -2.64 -2.68 31.37
CA ARG A 815 -3.88 -3.14 32.00
C ARG A 815 -4.53 -2.08 32.91
N LYS A 816 -5.87 -2.07 32.93
CA LYS A 816 -6.66 -1.11 33.71
C LYS A 816 -6.45 -1.16 35.23
N SER A 817 -6.10 -2.33 35.77
CA SER A 817 -5.88 -2.50 37.21
C SER A 817 -5.05 -3.74 37.51
N SER A 818 -4.47 -3.79 38.70
CA SER A 818 -3.65 -4.92 39.17
C SER A 818 -4.42 -6.24 39.29
N SER A 819 -5.76 -6.22 39.34
CA SER A 819 -6.59 -7.43 39.36
C SER A 819 -6.71 -8.12 38.00
N VAL A 820 -6.33 -7.45 36.90
CA VAL A 820 -6.29 -8.07 35.56
C VAL A 820 -4.95 -8.77 35.40
N THR A 821 -4.90 -10.07 35.69
CA THR A 821 -3.64 -10.83 35.69
C THR A 821 -3.39 -11.60 34.40
N ASP A 822 -4.45 -11.91 33.65
CA ASP A 822 -4.35 -12.77 32.48
C ASP A 822 -3.84 -11.98 31.28
N TYR A 823 -2.79 -12.49 30.63
CA TYR A 823 -2.14 -11.86 29.47
C TYR A 823 -3.11 -11.51 28.34
N LYS A 824 -4.07 -12.40 28.05
CA LYS A 824 -5.10 -12.19 27.01
C LYS A 824 -6.02 -10.98 27.26
N ASP A 825 -6.09 -10.50 28.49
CA ASP A 825 -6.92 -9.37 28.89
C ASP A 825 -6.10 -8.07 29.02
N TRP A 826 -4.82 -8.12 28.65
CA TRP A 826 -3.98 -6.94 28.54
C TRP A 826 -4.31 -6.18 27.25
N PRO A 827 -4.13 -4.84 27.23
CA PRO A 827 -4.40 -4.05 26.04
C PRO A 827 -3.52 -4.48 24.86
N SER A 828 -4.15 -4.75 23.74
CA SER A 828 -3.55 -5.30 22.52
C SER A 828 -4.07 -4.61 21.27
N TYR A 829 -3.30 -4.68 20.19
CA TYR A 829 -3.72 -4.21 18.86
C TYR A 829 -4.11 -2.73 18.83
N ASN A 830 -3.51 -1.90 19.68
CA ASN A 830 -3.72 -0.46 19.64
C ASN A 830 -2.72 0.22 18.69
N SER A 831 -3.17 1.26 18.00
CA SER A 831 -2.33 2.08 17.13
C SER A 831 -2.23 3.49 17.69
N VAL A 832 -1.01 3.91 18.03
CA VAL A 832 -0.69 5.28 18.41
C VAL A 832 0.02 5.94 17.22
N ILE A 833 -0.70 6.85 16.56
CA ILE A 833 -0.40 7.31 15.21
C ILE A 833 -0.19 8.82 15.24
N ASN A 834 0.91 9.31 14.67
CA ASN A 834 1.17 10.73 14.49
C ASN A 834 1.01 11.57 15.78
N CYS A 835 1.23 10.97 16.95
CA CYS A 835 1.09 11.63 18.24
C CYS A 835 2.39 12.29 18.66
N THR A 836 2.27 13.33 19.48
CA THR A 836 3.40 14.02 20.08
C THR A 836 3.32 13.96 21.60
N SER A 837 4.43 13.69 22.27
CA SER A 837 4.49 13.66 23.74
C SER A 837 5.68 14.45 24.26
N LYS A 838 5.41 15.49 25.06
CA LYS A 838 6.42 16.45 25.51
C LYS A 838 6.28 16.93 26.93
N ASN A 839 7.41 17.31 27.54
CA ASN A 839 7.48 17.95 28.86
C ASN A 839 6.83 17.17 30.01
N ASN A 840 6.48 15.89 29.81
CA ASN A 840 5.91 15.08 30.88
C ASN A 840 6.97 14.84 31.95
N CYS A 841 6.58 15.00 33.21
CA CYS A 841 7.52 15.04 34.32
C CYS A 841 6.82 14.64 35.61
N ASP A 842 7.25 13.57 36.26
CA ASP A 842 6.72 13.16 37.56
C ASP A 842 7.52 13.84 38.68
N PRO A 843 6.99 14.88 39.37
CA PRO A 843 7.81 15.67 40.29
C PRO A 843 8.22 14.91 41.56
N ALA A 844 7.68 13.70 41.77
CA ALA A 844 7.99 12.84 42.91
C ALA A 844 9.35 12.15 42.75
N THR A 845 9.65 11.54 41.60
CA THR A 845 10.90 10.81 41.40
C THR A 845 11.68 11.22 40.17
N TYR A 846 11.02 11.81 39.15
CA TYR A 846 11.58 12.18 37.85
C TYR A 846 12.15 10.97 37.08
N GLU A 847 11.62 9.79 37.37
CA GLU A 847 12.09 8.48 36.87
C GLU A 847 10.95 7.70 36.19
N ASN A 848 9.72 8.23 36.19
CA ASN A 848 8.56 7.50 35.66
C ASN A 848 7.93 8.16 34.44
N ALA A 849 8.07 9.48 34.28
CA ALA A 849 7.40 10.21 33.22
C ALA A 849 8.14 10.10 31.89
N ASP A 850 7.70 9.13 31.09
CA ASP A 850 8.09 8.95 29.70
C ASP A 850 7.24 9.82 28.77
N GLY A 851 7.67 9.94 27.51
CA GLY A 851 6.77 10.41 26.47
C GLY A 851 5.68 9.39 26.18
N PHE A 852 6.11 8.20 25.77
CA PHE A 852 5.24 7.07 25.47
C PHE A 852 5.72 5.82 26.21
N ALA A 853 4.78 5.00 26.68
CA ALA A 853 5.11 3.73 27.29
C ALA A 853 4.16 2.62 26.85
N ALA A 854 4.71 1.45 26.54
CA ALA A 854 3.96 0.21 26.41
C ALA A 854 4.68 -0.83 27.27
N LYS A 855 4.36 -0.80 28.57
CA LYS A 855 5.17 -1.43 29.61
C LYS A 855 4.33 -2.24 30.58
N LEU A 856 5.00 -3.07 31.38
CA LEU A 856 4.47 -3.92 32.44
C LEU A 856 3.51 -5.03 31.98
N THR A 857 2.34 -4.64 31.48
CA THR A 857 1.21 -5.53 31.21
C THR A 857 0.42 -5.01 30.02
N CYS A 858 1.03 -5.07 28.85
CA CYS A 858 0.42 -4.85 27.54
C CYS A 858 0.60 -6.13 26.70
N GLY A 859 -0.43 -6.49 25.93
CA GLY A 859 -0.38 -7.68 25.07
C GLY A 859 0.14 -7.34 23.68
N ASP A 860 -0.10 -8.23 22.72
CA ASP A 860 0.49 -8.15 21.38
C ASP A 860 -0.10 -7.07 20.47
N GLY A 861 0.63 -6.74 19.40
CA GLY A 861 0.14 -5.96 18.27
C GLY A 861 0.01 -4.46 18.51
N ASN A 862 0.58 -3.92 19.59
CA ASN A 862 0.57 -2.49 19.84
C ASN A 862 1.66 -1.79 18.97
N ILE A 863 1.28 -0.71 18.29
CA ILE A 863 2.12 -0.01 17.31
C ILE A 863 2.22 1.47 17.67
N PHE A 864 3.44 2.02 17.57
CA PHE A 864 3.70 3.46 17.51
C PHE A 864 4.24 3.81 16.12
N ASP A 865 3.55 4.71 15.43
CA ASP A 865 3.91 5.14 14.07
C ASP A 865 3.85 6.66 13.92
N GLY A 866 4.86 7.26 13.27
CA GLY A 866 4.91 8.70 13.01
C GLY A 866 4.92 9.58 14.28
N CYS A 867 5.30 9.03 15.43
CA CYS A 867 5.23 9.72 16.72
C CYS A 867 6.50 10.51 17.06
N ILE A 868 6.34 11.62 17.78
CA ILE A 868 7.45 12.47 18.24
C ILE A 868 7.42 12.54 19.77
N SER A 869 8.52 12.17 20.41
CA SER A 869 8.68 12.24 21.87
C SER A 869 9.84 13.15 22.23
N TYR A 870 9.61 14.21 22.99
CA TYR A 870 10.69 15.12 23.33
C TYR A 870 10.60 15.78 24.69
N ASN A 871 11.77 15.99 25.30
CA ASN A 871 11.91 16.71 26.56
C ASN A 871 11.03 16.13 27.70
N ASN A 872 10.82 14.82 27.74
CA ASN A 872 10.22 14.15 28.90
C ASN A 872 11.28 13.95 30.00
N SER A 873 10.89 13.87 31.27
CA SER A 873 11.85 13.82 32.37
C SER A 873 12.60 12.50 32.46
N ASP A 874 12.00 11.38 32.03
CA ASP A 874 12.65 10.07 31.97
C ASP A 874 13.03 9.67 30.53
N ASP A 875 12.23 8.86 29.84
CA ASP A 875 12.56 8.40 28.49
C ASP A 875 11.61 8.93 27.40
N GLY A 876 12.05 8.80 26.14
CA GLY A 876 11.18 9.01 24.99
C GLY A 876 10.13 7.90 24.88
N TRP A 877 10.61 6.65 24.86
CA TRP A 877 9.84 5.42 24.90
C TRP A 877 10.34 4.49 26.00
N ASP A 878 9.42 3.91 26.77
CA ASP A 878 9.69 2.87 27.77
C ASP A 878 8.85 1.59 27.52
N LEU A 879 9.53 0.48 27.20
CA LEU A 879 8.96 -0.85 27.01
C LEU A 879 9.25 -1.80 28.20
N PHE A 880 9.46 -1.26 29.40
CA PHE A 880 9.87 -2.03 30.57
C PHE A 880 8.94 -3.21 30.88
N ALA A 881 9.48 -4.42 30.81
CA ALA A 881 8.85 -5.63 31.34
C ALA A 881 9.49 -5.98 32.70
N LYS A 882 8.69 -6.54 33.62
CA LYS A 882 9.16 -6.95 34.95
C LYS A 882 8.96 -8.43 35.20
N THR A 883 9.87 -9.04 35.93
CA THR A 883 9.93 -10.49 36.15
C THR A 883 8.64 -11.03 36.76
N GLU A 884 7.96 -10.26 37.62
CA GLU A 884 6.74 -10.70 38.29
C GLU A 884 5.54 -10.86 37.36
N THR A 885 5.48 -10.10 36.27
CA THR A 885 4.41 -10.19 35.27
C THR A 885 4.83 -10.94 34.02
N GLY A 886 6.13 -11.14 33.80
CA GLY A 886 6.67 -11.83 32.63
C GLY A 886 6.76 -10.90 31.41
N SER A 887 6.92 -11.51 30.24
CA SER A 887 7.02 -10.81 28.96
C SER A 887 5.74 -10.06 28.63
N ILE A 888 5.90 -8.91 27.97
CA ILE A 888 4.81 -8.18 27.34
C ILE A 888 4.70 -8.61 25.87
N GLY A 889 3.66 -8.15 25.18
CA GLY A 889 3.57 -8.39 23.75
C GLY A 889 4.65 -7.67 22.97
N VAL A 890 4.91 -8.18 21.75
CA VAL A 890 5.84 -7.51 20.83
C VAL A 890 5.28 -6.13 20.48
N ILE A 891 6.17 -5.14 20.50
CA ILE A 891 5.84 -3.73 20.23
C ILE A 891 6.61 -3.33 18.98
N THR A 892 5.90 -2.71 18.04
CA THR A 892 6.48 -2.15 16.83
C THR A 892 6.54 -0.64 16.98
N ILE A 893 7.75 -0.07 16.88
CA ILE A 893 7.98 1.36 16.84
C ILE A 893 8.56 1.68 15.47
N ARG A 894 7.87 2.52 14.68
CA ARG A 894 8.37 2.89 13.36
C ARG A 894 8.13 4.35 13.01
N ASN A 895 9.00 4.90 12.16
CA ASN A 895 8.94 6.30 11.71
C ASN A 895 8.84 7.31 12.88
N CYS A 896 9.47 6.99 14.03
CA CYS A 896 9.35 7.77 15.25
C CYS A 896 10.62 8.56 15.56
N ILE A 897 10.47 9.67 16.30
CA ILE A 897 11.59 10.53 16.71
C ILE A 897 11.62 10.73 18.23
N ALA A 898 12.77 10.47 18.87
CA ALA A 898 13.02 10.73 20.28
C ALA A 898 14.07 11.85 20.47
N ILE A 899 13.71 12.97 21.10
CA ILE A 899 14.57 14.16 21.19
C ILE A 899 14.74 14.63 22.65
N ARG A 900 15.98 14.72 23.13
CA ARG A 900 16.30 15.40 24.41
C ARG A 900 15.52 14.91 25.63
N ASN A 901 15.11 13.65 25.66
CA ASN A 901 14.51 13.06 26.85
C ASN A 901 15.55 12.92 27.99
N GLY A 902 15.07 12.86 29.23
CA GLY A 902 15.85 13.00 30.46
C GLY A 902 15.89 14.43 31.01
N LYS A 903 15.27 15.38 30.31
CA LYS A 903 15.25 16.80 30.69
C LYS A 903 14.12 17.56 30.00
N THR A 904 13.26 18.19 30.78
CA THR A 904 12.19 19.07 30.27
C THR A 904 12.74 20.34 29.63
N GLU A 905 11.90 21.05 28.87
CA GLU A 905 12.31 22.27 28.17
C GLU A 905 12.74 23.41 29.12
N ASP A 906 12.13 23.50 30.30
CA ASP A 906 12.54 24.43 31.37
C ASP A 906 13.86 24.03 32.06
N GLY A 907 14.35 22.84 31.73
CA GLY A 907 15.60 22.27 32.17
C GLY A 907 15.52 21.42 33.44
N THR A 908 14.32 21.07 33.89
CA THR A 908 14.11 20.14 35.00
C THR A 908 14.63 18.74 34.65
N THR A 909 15.41 18.16 35.55
CA THR A 909 16.06 16.83 35.41
C THR A 909 16.51 16.35 36.79
N ASN A 910 16.72 15.04 36.96
CA ASN A 910 17.17 14.42 38.21
C ASN A 910 18.28 13.39 37.93
N SER A 911 19.10 13.06 38.93
CA SER A 911 20.08 11.97 38.81
C SER A 911 19.45 10.59 38.64
N ASN A 912 18.17 10.43 38.98
CA ASN A 912 17.44 9.17 38.86
C ASN A 912 16.89 8.94 37.45
N CYS A 913 16.78 9.96 36.61
CA CYS A 913 16.27 9.76 35.26
C CYS A 913 17.23 8.90 34.42
N ASP A 914 16.63 8.03 33.62
CA ASP A 914 17.30 7.15 32.69
C ASP A 914 17.63 7.86 31.37
N GLY A 915 16.79 8.78 30.89
CA GLY A 915 17.17 9.74 29.85
C GLY A 915 17.41 9.15 28.46
N ASN A 916 16.72 8.07 28.10
CA ASN A 916 16.87 7.35 26.85
C ASN A 916 15.94 7.88 25.76
N GLY A 917 16.33 7.70 24.51
CA GLY A 917 15.41 7.84 23.38
C GLY A 917 14.42 6.68 23.36
N PHE A 918 14.92 5.47 23.09
CA PHE A 918 14.14 4.23 23.00
C PHE A 918 14.67 3.18 23.99
N LYS A 919 13.92 2.93 25.08
CA LYS A 919 14.19 1.90 26.08
C LYS A 919 13.39 0.64 25.74
N LEU A 920 14.07 -0.37 25.19
CA LEU A 920 13.46 -1.54 24.52
C LEU A 920 13.33 -2.77 25.44
N GLY A 921 13.01 -2.56 26.71
CA GLY A 921 12.67 -3.63 27.64
C GLY A 921 13.10 -3.38 29.08
N GLY A 922 13.26 -4.45 29.86
CA GLY A 922 13.52 -4.35 31.30
C GLY A 922 13.75 -5.68 32.00
N SER A 923 14.38 -5.64 33.18
CA SER A 923 14.43 -6.72 34.18
C SER A 923 14.85 -8.12 33.72
N GLY A 924 15.58 -8.27 32.60
CA GLY A 924 15.98 -9.60 32.13
C GLY A 924 14.85 -10.39 31.48
N VAL A 925 13.74 -9.72 31.13
CA VAL A 925 12.54 -10.35 30.58
C VAL A 925 12.60 -10.30 29.05
N PRO A 926 12.61 -11.44 28.34
CA PRO A 926 12.74 -11.48 26.89
C PRO A 926 11.46 -11.02 26.19
N THR A 927 11.56 -9.99 25.35
CA THR A 927 10.50 -9.65 24.37
C THR A 927 11.14 -9.12 23.07
N PRO A 928 10.93 -9.74 21.90
CA PRO A 928 11.63 -9.37 20.66
C PRO A 928 10.96 -8.17 19.97
N HIS A 929 11.12 -6.96 20.54
CA HIS A 929 10.55 -5.74 19.96
C HIS A 929 11.21 -5.34 18.62
N VAL A 930 10.46 -4.59 17.81
CA VAL A 930 10.86 -4.14 16.47
C VAL A 930 10.92 -2.62 16.42
N VAL A 931 12.06 -2.07 15.97
CA VAL A 931 12.28 -0.63 15.82
C VAL A 931 12.80 -0.34 14.42
N THR A 932 12.00 0.36 13.62
CA THR A 932 12.30 0.58 12.20
C THR A 932 12.24 2.06 11.83
N ASN A 933 13.21 2.55 11.07
CA ASN A 933 13.20 3.92 10.55
C ASN A 933 13.03 5.00 11.64
N CYS A 934 13.74 4.85 12.76
CA CYS A 934 13.61 5.73 13.92
C CYS A 934 14.84 6.61 14.15
N LEU A 935 14.62 7.81 14.69
CA LEU A 935 15.65 8.82 14.90
C LEU A 935 15.74 9.24 16.37
N ALA A 936 16.89 9.01 17.01
CA ALA A 936 17.16 9.42 18.38
C ALA A 936 18.17 10.57 18.42
N ILE A 937 17.75 11.75 18.90
CA ILE A 937 18.52 13.00 18.86
C ILE A 937 18.76 13.54 20.27
N GLU A 938 20.03 13.76 20.63
CA GLU A 938 20.41 14.53 21.83
C GLU A 938 19.75 14.11 23.15
N ASN A 939 19.33 12.84 23.28
CA ASN A 939 18.80 12.33 24.55
C ASN A 939 19.90 12.39 25.63
N LEU A 940 19.50 12.55 26.89
CA LEU A 940 20.45 12.72 28.00
C LEU A 940 21.44 11.55 28.08
N HIS A 941 20.97 10.33 27.85
CA HIS A 941 21.77 9.12 27.90
C HIS A 941 21.76 8.35 26.57
N HIS A 942 20.98 7.28 26.44
CA HIS A 942 21.05 6.41 25.26
C HIS A 942 20.17 6.92 24.12
N GLY A 943 20.56 6.64 22.88
CA GLY A 943 19.64 6.74 21.74
C GLY A 943 18.72 5.52 21.74
N PHE A 944 19.32 4.34 21.61
CA PHE A 944 18.65 3.04 21.64
C PHE A 944 19.31 2.16 22.70
N THR A 945 18.52 1.54 23.58
CA THR A 945 19.03 0.63 24.62
C THR A 945 18.13 -0.59 24.74
N ASP A 946 18.72 -1.78 24.80
CA ASP A 946 17.98 -3.03 25.06
C ASP A 946 17.41 -3.07 26.49
N ASN A 947 17.92 -2.18 27.36
CA ASN A 947 17.60 -2.09 28.78
C ASN A 947 17.45 -3.44 29.51
N ASN A 948 18.39 -4.36 29.29
CA ASN A 948 18.40 -5.70 29.90
C ASN A 948 17.30 -6.62 29.38
N ASN A 949 16.77 -6.38 28.19
CA ASN A 949 15.99 -7.35 27.43
C ASN A 949 16.93 -8.36 26.75
N PRO A 950 16.84 -9.67 27.07
CA PRO A 950 17.72 -10.68 26.49
C PRO A 950 17.26 -11.22 25.12
N ALA A 951 16.10 -10.79 24.60
CA ALA A 951 15.56 -11.31 23.34
C ALA A 951 16.28 -10.76 22.08
N ALA A 952 15.96 -11.38 20.95
CA ALA A 952 16.38 -10.96 19.62
C ALA A 952 15.59 -9.72 19.18
N LEU A 953 16.10 -8.53 19.50
CA LEU A 953 15.54 -7.26 19.04
C LEU A 953 15.82 -7.05 17.55
N GLU A 954 14.91 -6.39 16.85
CA GLU A 954 15.15 -5.89 15.49
C GLU A 954 15.29 -4.37 15.50
N VAL A 955 16.42 -3.86 14.99
CA VAL A 955 16.70 -2.42 14.90
C VAL A 955 17.18 -2.12 13.48
N THR A 956 16.30 -1.55 12.66
CA THR A 956 16.52 -1.39 11.22
C THR A 956 16.37 0.07 10.80
N ASN A 957 17.24 0.57 9.90
CA ASN A 957 17.17 1.94 9.36
C ASN A 957 17.15 3.02 10.45
N CYS A 958 17.91 2.86 11.54
CA CYS A 958 17.87 3.80 12.67
C CYS A 958 19.07 4.74 12.69
N THR A 959 18.83 6.01 13.00
CA THR A 959 19.88 7.01 13.22
C THR A 959 19.95 7.40 14.70
N ALA A 960 21.13 7.25 15.30
CA ALA A 960 21.42 7.76 16.63
C ALA A 960 22.33 9.00 16.52
N PHE A 961 21.76 10.17 16.71
CA PHE A 961 22.38 11.46 16.47
C PHE A 961 22.71 12.21 17.77
N ASP A 962 23.99 12.19 18.12
CA ASP A 962 24.59 12.96 19.21
C ASP A 962 23.82 12.85 20.52
N ASN A 963 23.41 11.64 20.91
CA ASN A 963 22.84 11.38 22.23
C ASN A 963 23.95 11.51 23.31
N ASN A 964 23.74 10.98 24.51
CA ASN A 964 24.71 11.06 25.60
C ASN A 964 25.04 12.51 26.02
N LYS A 965 24.02 13.37 26.13
CA LYS A 965 24.22 14.74 26.63
C LYS A 965 24.67 14.79 28.10
N GLY A 966 24.48 13.72 28.86
CA GLY A 966 25.00 13.50 30.21
C GLY A 966 26.49 13.08 30.26
N GLY A 967 27.09 12.74 29.12
CA GLY A 967 28.53 12.56 28.95
C GLY A 967 29.15 11.24 29.42
N LYS A 968 28.35 10.21 29.77
CA LYS A 968 28.82 8.92 30.31
C LYS A 968 28.22 7.67 29.64
N LYS A 969 27.30 7.85 28.70
CA LYS A 969 26.51 6.82 28.03
C LYS A 969 26.82 6.83 26.53
N ASN A 970 26.01 6.21 25.69
CA ASN A 970 26.34 5.92 24.29
C ASN A 970 25.09 5.89 23.43
N ASN A 971 25.25 6.09 22.11
CA ASN A 971 24.14 6.12 21.16
C ASN A 971 23.40 4.78 21.12
N PHE A 972 24.11 3.70 20.78
CA PHE A 972 23.57 2.33 20.76
C PHE A 972 24.09 1.52 21.94
N SER A 973 23.19 1.02 22.77
CA SER A 973 23.47 0.21 23.97
C SER A 973 22.71 -1.13 23.91
N LEU A 974 23.12 -1.97 22.95
CA LEU A 974 22.53 -3.27 22.61
C LEU A 974 23.57 -4.38 22.89
N TYR A 975 23.69 -4.77 24.15
CA TYR A 975 24.74 -5.72 24.59
C TYR A 975 24.28 -6.77 25.59
N ARG A 976 23.05 -6.64 26.09
CA ARG A 976 22.38 -7.59 26.98
C ARG A 976 21.35 -8.43 26.22
N CYS A 977 20.89 -7.95 25.06
CA CYS A 977 20.16 -8.75 24.08
C CYS A 977 21.04 -9.88 23.51
N LYS A 978 20.38 -10.91 22.96
CA LYS A 978 21.01 -12.00 22.23
C LYS A 978 20.34 -12.16 20.88
N ASP A 979 21.15 -12.42 19.87
CA ASP A 979 20.70 -12.68 18.50
C ASP A 979 19.88 -11.54 17.90
N ALA A 980 20.04 -10.32 18.44
CA ALA A 980 19.43 -9.13 17.88
C ALA A 980 19.94 -8.89 16.45
N VAL A 981 19.13 -8.26 15.61
CA VAL A 981 19.49 -7.90 14.23
C VAL A 981 19.53 -6.38 14.15
N VAL A 982 20.69 -5.84 13.77
CA VAL A 982 20.90 -4.40 13.59
C VAL A 982 21.29 -4.12 12.15
N THR A 983 20.40 -3.51 11.40
CA THR A 983 20.54 -3.34 9.95
C THR A 983 20.45 -1.87 9.54
N ASN A 984 21.31 -1.43 8.62
CA ASN A 984 21.25 -0.07 8.05
C ASN A 984 21.25 1.05 9.11
N CYS A 985 22.00 0.88 10.20
CA CYS A 985 22.00 1.81 11.34
C CYS A 985 23.26 2.66 11.40
N ILE A 986 23.11 3.94 11.75
CA ILE A 986 24.22 4.90 11.79
C ILE A 986 24.27 5.69 13.11
N SER A 987 25.49 5.81 13.63
CA SER A 987 25.82 6.60 14.83
C SER A 987 26.53 7.89 14.43
N TYR A 988 26.14 9.01 15.04
CA TYR A 988 26.89 10.26 15.02
C TYR A 988 27.11 10.76 16.45
N THR A 989 28.33 11.18 16.77
CA THR A 989 28.64 11.73 18.10
C THR A 989 29.73 12.79 18.01
N THR A 990 29.51 13.88 18.74
CA THR A 990 30.53 14.91 19.01
C THR A 990 31.42 14.55 20.20
N ASN A 991 31.01 13.55 21.00
CA ASN A 991 31.75 13.00 22.12
C ASN A 991 32.22 11.57 21.79
N SER A 992 33.32 11.47 21.04
CA SER A 992 33.87 10.18 20.59
C SER A 992 34.43 9.28 21.72
N LYS A 993 34.52 9.79 22.96
CA LYS A 993 35.08 9.08 24.11
C LYS A 993 34.15 8.02 24.69
N THR A 994 32.90 7.99 24.25
CA THR A 994 31.93 6.98 24.64
C THR A 994 31.66 6.02 23.50
N SER A 995 31.68 4.72 23.82
CA SER A 995 31.58 3.65 22.83
C SER A 995 30.16 3.12 22.73
N ASP A 996 29.68 2.98 21.50
CA ASP A 996 28.54 2.11 21.22
C ASP A 996 28.86 0.68 21.64
N LYS A 997 27.82 0.01 22.13
CA LYS A 997 27.87 -1.35 22.62
C LYS A 997 26.90 -2.16 21.78
N LEU A 998 27.48 -3.02 20.96
CA LEU A 998 26.79 -3.98 20.10
C LEU A 998 27.43 -5.34 20.43
N VAL A 999 26.73 -6.25 21.11
CA VAL A 999 27.30 -7.52 21.58
C VAL A 999 26.29 -8.65 21.42
N ASN A 1000 26.76 -9.81 20.97
CA ASN A 1000 25.95 -11.02 20.74
C ASN A 1000 24.78 -10.76 19.79
N LEU A 1001 25.02 -10.02 18.71
CA LEU A 1001 24.00 -9.65 17.73
C LEU A 1001 24.56 -9.81 16.31
N SER A 1002 23.68 -9.81 15.32
CA SER A 1002 24.02 -9.73 13.91
C SER A 1002 23.92 -8.28 13.43
N GLY A 1003 24.94 -7.80 12.74
CA GLY A 1003 24.92 -6.48 12.11
C GLY A 1003 25.10 -6.56 10.61
N ASN A 1004 24.36 -5.73 9.86
CA ASN A 1004 24.44 -5.62 8.41
C ASN A 1004 24.35 -4.14 8.01
N HIS A 1005 25.31 -3.61 7.24
CA HIS A 1005 25.34 -2.20 6.84
C HIS A 1005 25.21 -1.22 8.03
N ILE A 1006 26.15 -1.28 8.97
CA ILE A 1006 26.14 -0.40 10.15
C ILE A 1006 27.41 0.45 10.27
N ILE A 1007 27.26 1.66 10.80
CA ILE A 1007 28.34 2.58 11.15
C ILE A 1007 28.24 2.97 12.62
N TYR A 1008 29.25 2.66 13.41
CA TYR A 1008 29.25 2.93 14.85
C TYR A 1008 30.63 3.26 15.41
N THR A 1009 30.67 3.81 16.63
CA THR A 1009 31.92 4.14 17.33
C THR A 1009 32.20 3.17 18.46
N ASN A 1010 33.44 2.71 18.61
CA ASN A 1010 33.87 1.92 19.75
C ASN A 1010 35.35 2.14 20.05
N SER A 1011 35.72 2.29 21.32
CA SER A 1011 37.11 2.45 21.78
C SER A 1011 37.88 3.56 21.02
N ASP A 1012 37.27 4.74 20.89
CA ASP A 1012 37.79 5.92 20.15
C ASP A 1012 38.04 5.68 18.64
N LYS A 1013 37.47 4.61 18.07
CA LYS A 1013 37.55 4.27 16.66
C LYS A 1013 36.17 4.14 16.04
N TRP A 1014 36.13 4.30 14.73
CA TRP A 1014 34.93 4.07 13.96
C TRP A 1014 35.00 2.73 13.26
N TYR A 1015 33.85 2.08 13.18
CA TYR A 1015 33.69 0.76 12.60
C TYR A 1015 32.60 0.78 11.54
N LYS A 1016 32.86 0.04 10.47
CA LYS A 1016 31.97 -0.19 9.34
C LYS A 1016 31.74 -1.69 9.18
N VAL A 1017 30.48 -2.07 9.00
CA VAL A 1017 30.08 -3.46 8.74
C VAL A 1017 29.28 -3.46 7.45
N THR A 1018 29.79 -4.11 6.40
CA THR A 1018 29.22 -4.07 5.04
C THR A 1018 28.29 -5.23 4.73
N GLU A 1019 28.43 -6.36 5.42
CA GLU A 1019 27.62 -7.56 5.20
C GLU A 1019 27.21 -8.12 6.55
N THR A 1020 26.20 -8.98 6.55
CA THR A 1020 25.74 -9.66 7.75
C THR A 1020 26.88 -10.40 8.44
N GLN A 1021 27.23 -9.98 9.65
CA GLN A 1021 28.20 -10.65 10.50
C GLN A 1021 27.79 -10.61 11.97
N ALA A 1022 28.27 -11.59 12.74
CA ALA A 1022 28.18 -11.53 14.19
C ALA A 1022 29.03 -10.36 14.72
N ILE A 1023 28.44 -9.57 15.62
CA ILE A 1023 29.07 -8.42 16.25
C ILE A 1023 29.26 -8.67 17.75
N ASP A 1024 30.49 -8.44 18.18
CA ASP A 1024 30.86 -8.34 19.58
C ASP A 1024 31.87 -7.21 19.77
N THR A 1025 31.38 -6.09 20.29
CA THR A 1025 32.19 -4.92 20.66
C THR A 1025 33.17 -5.14 21.81
N GLY A 1026 33.13 -6.31 22.46
CA GLY A 1026 34.18 -6.82 23.35
C GLY A 1026 35.33 -7.51 22.60
N SER A 1027 35.07 -8.10 21.43
CA SER A 1027 36.05 -8.86 20.62
C SER A 1027 36.67 -8.02 19.52
N SER A 1028 37.98 -8.08 19.29
CA SER A 1028 38.60 -7.37 18.15
C SER A 1028 38.29 -8.02 16.79
N ALA A 1029 37.89 -9.30 16.78
CA ALA A 1029 37.62 -10.04 15.54
C ALA A 1029 36.22 -9.78 14.98
N SER A 1030 35.32 -9.20 15.79
CA SER A 1030 33.87 -9.14 15.51
C SER A 1030 33.34 -7.70 15.57
N ARG A 1031 34.19 -6.71 15.32
CA ARG A 1031 33.81 -5.28 15.30
C ARG A 1031 33.66 -4.70 13.89
N GLY A 1032 33.88 -5.49 12.84
CA GLY A 1032 33.91 -4.98 11.46
C GLY A 1032 35.20 -4.24 11.12
N GLU A 1033 35.18 -3.57 9.96
CA GLU A 1033 36.32 -2.82 9.42
C GLU A 1033 36.55 -1.52 10.20
N VAL A 1034 37.79 -1.27 10.60
CA VAL A 1034 38.17 0.01 11.21
C VAL A 1034 38.28 1.07 10.12
N ILE A 1035 37.52 2.17 10.26
CA ILE A 1035 37.62 3.33 9.36
C ILE A 1035 38.28 4.53 10.06
N PHE A 1036 39.13 5.25 9.31
CA PHE A 1036 39.95 6.34 9.86
C PHE A 1036 39.17 7.64 10.08
N SER A 1037 38.08 7.83 9.36
CA SER A 1037 37.16 8.96 9.49
C SER A 1037 35.73 8.41 9.52
N GLY A 1038 35.11 8.42 10.70
CA GLY A 1038 33.70 8.06 10.86
C GLY A 1038 32.74 9.13 10.39
N THR A 1039 31.57 9.20 11.03
CA THR A 1039 30.57 10.22 10.71
C THR A 1039 30.98 11.59 11.23
N SER A 1040 30.61 12.61 10.47
CA SER A 1040 30.91 14.01 10.72
C SER A 1040 29.66 14.85 10.47
N ALA A 1041 29.67 16.11 10.92
CA ALA A 1041 28.53 17.01 10.69
C ALA A 1041 28.22 17.20 9.19
N SER A 1042 29.22 17.10 8.30
CA SER A 1042 29.06 17.21 6.85
C SER A 1042 28.44 15.99 6.18
N ASP A 1043 28.33 14.86 6.89
CA ASP A 1043 27.64 13.68 6.37
C ASP A 1043 26.11 13.82 6.42
N PHE A 1044 25.61 14.82 7.13
CA PHE A 1044 24.18 15.06 7.30
C PHE A 1044 23.73 16.29 6.51
N VAL A 1045 22.50 16.27 5.97
CA VAL A 1045 21.88 17.42 5.30
C VAL A 1045 21.87 18.62 6.24
N ASN A 1046 21.47 18.39 7.49
CA ASN A 1046 21.54 19.38 8.54
C ASN A 1046 21.92 18.74 9.89
N ALA A 1047 23.14 19.01 10.35
CA ALA A 1047 23.61 18.56 11.66
C ALA A 1047 23.20 19.49 12.81
N LYS A 1048 22.54 20.62 12.52
CA LYS A 1048 22.10 21.59 13.53
C LYS A 1048 20.67 21.26 13.97
N VAL A 1049 20.55 20.69 15.17
CA VAL A 1049 19.26 20.43 15.81
C VAL A 1049 18.61 21.76 16.24
N PRO A 1050 17.30 21.98 15.97
CA PRO A 1050 16.56 23.16 16.45
C PRO A 1050 16.67 23.36 17.97
N SER A 1051 16.63 24.59 18.48
CA SER A 1051 16.85 24.89 19.90
C SER A 1051 15.79 24.30 20.84
N VAL A 1052 16.08 24.21 22.14
CA VAL A 1052 15.09 23.87 23.17
C VAL A 1052 13.94 24.90 23.16
N GLY A 1053 12.70 24.45 23.35
CA GLY A 1053 11.49 25.28 23.22
C GLY A 1053 10.92 25.35 21.80
N THR A 1054 11.45 24.56 20.86
CA THR A 1054 10.88 24.41 19.52
C THR A 1054 9.64 23.54 19.59
N ASP A 1055 8.55 23.96 18.96
CA ASP A 1055 7.41 23.06 18.73
C ASP A 1055 7.73 22.14 17.56
N PHE A 1056 8.19 20.92 17.86
CA PHE A 1056 8.56 19.95 16.84
C PHE A 1056 7.35 19.35 16.13
N ASP A 1057 6.18 19.37 16.77
CA ASP A 1057 4.94 18.95 16.12
C ASP A 1057 4.62 19.91 14.96
N GLU A 1058 4.59 21.22 15.24
CA GLU A 1058 4.35 22.24 14.22
C GLU A 1058 5.48 22.34 13.19
N LEU A 1059 6.75 22.11 13.60
CA LEU A 1059 7.89 22.27 12.71
C LEU A 1059 8.09 21.09 11.75
N TRP A 1060 7.81 19.86 12.20
CA TRP A 1060 8.18 18.65 11.47
C TRP A 1060 7.00 17.79 11.03
N ARG A 1061 5.78 18.06 11.49
CA ARG A 1061 4.61 17.33 11.01
C ARG A 1061 4.04 18.00 9.76
N ASN A 1062 3.88 17.23 8.70
CA ASN A 1062 3.15 17.65 7.50
C ASN A 1062 1.64 17.59 7.76
N ASP A 1063 0.84 18.23 6.91
CA ASP A 1063 -0.64 18.25 7.02
C ASP A 1063 -1.26 16.84 7.04
N ASP A 1064 -0.62 15.89 6.36
CA ASP A 1064 -1.06 14.49 6.25
C ASP A 1064 -0.64 13.62 7.46
N GLY A 1065 0.08 14.21 8.42
CA GLY A 1065 0.57 13.58 9.63
C GLY A 1065 1.98 13.01 9.53
N THR A 1066 2.54 12.84 8.33
CA THR A 1066 3.93 12.36 8.16
C THR A 1066 4.96 13.33 8.75
N ILE A 1067 6.16 12.80 9.03
CA ILE A 1067 7.25 13.60 9.58
C ILE A 1067 8.24 14.01 8.48
N ASN A 1068 8.63 15.28 8.46
CA ASN A 1068 9.73 15.83 7.70
C ASN A 1068 10.66 16.63 8.62
N THR A 1069 11.86 16.12 8.89
CA THR A 1069 12.83 16.79 9.77
C THR A 1069 13.54 17.97 9.09
N ASN A 1070 13.20 18.28 7.84
CA ASN A 1070 13.89 19.25 6.99
C ASN A 1070 15.41 18.95 6.91
N GLY A 1071 15.74 17.66 6.78
CA GLY A 1071 17.11 17.16 6.68
C GLY A 1071 17.87 17.07 8.01
N VAL A 1072 17.25 17.40 9.14
CA VAL A 1072 17.93 17.31 10.45
C VAL A 1072 18.26 15.84 10.75
N ALA A 1073 19.55 15.59 10.97
CA ALA A 1073 20.11 14.26 11.26
C ALA A 1073 19.84 13.19 10.17
N LEU A 1074 19.53 13.59 8.95
CA LEU A 1074 19.42 12.71 7.79
C LEU A 1074 20.70 12.75 6.94
N ILE A 1075 21.06 11.63 6.33
CA ILE A 1075 22.28 11.53 5.52
C ILE A 1075 22.16 12.41 4.26
N SER A 1076 23.21 13.20 4.01
CA SER A 1076 23.31 14.03 2.82
C SER A 1076 23.59 13.17 1.59
N SER A 1077 23.02 13.53 0.45
CA SER A 1077 23.32 12.92 -0.84
C SER A 1077 24.81 12.99 -1.23
N SER A 1078 25.54 13.96 -0.66
CA SER A 1078 26.99 14.11 -0.84
C SER A 1078 27.82 13.26 0.12
N SER A 1079 27.20 12.58 1.10
CA SER A 1079 27.92 11.74 2.06
C SER A 1079 28.33 10.42 1.41
N GLN A 1080 29.49 9.91 1.82
CA GLN A 1080 29.93 8.55 1.47
C GLN A 1080 29.00 7.45 2.01
N TYR A 1081 28.13 7.77 2.97
CA TYR A 1081 27.17 6.83 3.55
C TYR A 1081 25.80 6.87 2.86
N ASN A 1082 25.61 7.75 1.86
CA ASN A 1082 24.34 7.90 1.17
C ASN A 1082 23.89 6.67 0.36
N THR A 1083 24.84 5.83 -0.04
CA THR A 1083 24.57 4.58 -0.78
C THR A 1083 25.01 3.37 0.03
N PHE A 1084 25.12 3.52 1.36
CA PHE A 1084 25.67 2.49 2.24
C PHE A 1084 24.57 1.77 3.02
N SER A 1085 23.73 1.04 2.29
CA SER A 1085 22.63 0.24 2.84
C SER A 1085 22.51 -1.07 2.08
N ASN A 1086 21.84 -2.06 2.67
CA ASN A 1086 21.47 -3.28 1.96
C ASN A 1086 20.16 -3.14 1.15
N ASP A 1087 19.46 -2.01 1.27
CA ASP A 1087 18.14 -1.77 0.67
C ASP A 1087 18.18 -0.68 -0.43
N GLY A 1088 19.36 -0.32 -0.93
CA GLY A 1088 19.55 0.62 -2.03
C GLY A 1088 19.37 2.10 -1.64
N GLY A 1089 18.86 2.41 -0.45
CA GLY A 1089 18.69 3.78 0.05
C GLY A 1089 19.85 4.32 0.89
N SER A 1090 19.68 5.47 1.55
CA SER A 1090 20.68 6.01 2.48
C SER A 1090 20.67 5.26 3.81
N ILE A 1091 21.83 5.03 4.43
CA ILE A 1091 21.87 4.43 5.77
C ILE A 1091 21.11 5.29 6.79
N GLY A 1092 20.51 4.65 7.80
CA GLY A 1092 19.82 5.30 8.90
C GLY A 1092 18.39 5.67 8.58
N ALA A 1093 17.82 6.52 9.44
CA ALA A 1093 16.46 6.98 9.31
C ALA A 1093 16.30 7.93 8.12
N ARG A 1094 15.13 7.84 7.47
CA ARG A 1094 14.77 8.60 6.27
C ARG A 1094 13.45 9.28 6.54
N PHE A 1095 13.39 10.61 6.42
CA PHE A 1095 12.18 11.43 6.55
C PHE A 1095 12.22 12.54 5.51
N PHE A 1096 11.29 12.60 4.57
CA PHE A 1096 11.31 13.63 3.53
C PHE A 1096 9.90 14.08 3.11
N SER A 1097 9.82 15.16 2.35
CA SER A 1097 8.56 15.79 1.93
C SER A 1097 7.69 14.94 0.99
N GLY A 1098 8.19 13.79 0.54
CA GLY A 1098 7.48 12.83 -0.31
C GLY A 1098 7.08 11.55 0.43
N ASN A 1099 7.25 11.50 1.75
CA ASN A 1099 6.79 10.40 2.59
C ASN A 1099 5.29 10.15 2.34
N GLU A 1100 4.94 8.92 2.01
CA GLU A 1100 3.54 8.55 1.83
C GLU A 1100 2.85 8.25 3.15
N VAL A 1101 1.53 8.40 3.14
CA VAL A 1101 0.70 7.95 4.23
C VAL A 1101 0.05 6.63 3.85
N SER A 1102 0.17 5.62 4.73
CA SER A 1102 -0.69 4.45 4.64
C SER A 1102 -2.02 4.78 5.32
N GLU A 1103 -3.07 4.99 4.53
CA GLU A 1103 -4.40 5.23 5.07
C GLU A 1103 -5.00 3.92 5.60
N ILE A 1104 -5.45 3.92 6.86
CA ILE A 1104 -6.29 2.88 7.42
C ILE A 1104 -7.74 3.31 7.27
N ASN A 1105 -8.49 2.53 6.50
CA ASN A 1105 -9.94 2.64 6.44
C ASN A 1105 -10.53 2.10 7.74
N VAL A 1106 -10.99 3.01 8.60
CA VAL A 1106 -11.83 2.63 9.74
C VAL A 1106 -13.26 2.55 9.24
N ASN A 1107 -13.83 1.35 9.24
CA ASN A 1107 -15.23 1.13 8.87
C ASN A 1107 -16.13 1.94 9.82
N LEU A 1108 -16.90 2.87 9.24
CA LEU A 1108 -18.04 3.50 9.89
C LEU A 1108 -19.32 2.93 9.25
N LYS A 1109 -20.39 2.83 10.05
CA LYS A 1109 -21.71 2.36 9.59
C LYS A 1109 -22.30 3.24 8.51
#